data_AF-A0A6A3SNY2-F1
#
_entry.id   AF-A0A6A3SNY2-F1
#
_cell.length_a   1.000
_cell.length_b   1.000
_cell.length_c   1.000
_cell.angle_alpha   90.00
_cell.angle_beta   90.00
_cell.angle_gamma   90.00
#
_symmetry.space_group_name_H-M   'P 1'
#
loop_
_entity.id
_entity.type
_entity.pdbx_description
1 polymer ?
#
loop_
_entity_poly.entity_id
_entity_poly.type
_entity_poly.pdbx_seq_one_letter_code
_entity_poly.pdbx_strand_id
1 'polypeptide(L)'
;MQRRHDAERRRVHARSRGSNNDEDDTRLPVAVVRKFNKLQLESPQSPQQEEEEDNHHEELESRATRSRAGSNTSHRSAGSSIYDYLDALESESAAGQLPSIASRASSAPSHRVRHSNRRQPKEFAWEDDFDRPQSASDLGEGERSPLHSCRSTFSRREDSNNSHQYYVGIKEKLATITIELNDKTKTIELLKMARKKDAAKTQQLLADAEQHMKQELAAQQQKFNKELEKQMDFAQNLVTDKSALAKRCDELVVEAQKANANAAREAERFKMKLKDAKERWAVQEKVRRDQWIVKKTEEIKKSTVAALEPDIQLILAKGKTDLEKARESASEERRKLQQQLEKERDLALQRQKDDYERKLVEAREKERAKLMTRLDAADAELQQQLSAQRRRLQEEAEATRNELYAEIRATKLANAKEMDELKEQHMRKLQAAAEKLQKEKQDIMAKYESEFMALREQTSVECEQFKVQLTSKLRDEMAREKQELERQMLQTRDAKIELVIEKLQEESRQMVERAERRSQKKFSQERAEYERKLKQTGEIEGVWMDKNRELHDKLSKLERLHDELRRENEALGQDLRQAGDKTSDLARRLHEERRQHEDSVAQLEKRCSSLHTDSEYAQQQQSVEIASLREKQAAMESHFQQQVQKLRDEHDTALSNLHERVKATVARKDQVIAELQEELHILQVKLDKSHALIEEQRVQLFSQ
;
A
#
# COMPACT_ATOMS: atom_id res chain seq x y z
N MET A 1 36.08 -112.30 42.63
CA MET A 1 36.67 -113.59 43.04
C MET A 1 37.54 -114.14 41.92
N GLN A 2 38.47 -115.03 42.25
CA GLN A 2 39.50 -115.63 41.38
C GLN A 2 38.86 -116.36 40.17
N ARG A 3 39.37 -116.26 38.92
CA ARG A 3 40.71 -116.60 38.37
C ARG A 3 41.06 -118.10 38.37
N ARG A 4 40.99 -118.72 37.19
CA ARG A 4 41.83 -119.81 36.62
C ARG A 4 41.30 -120.06 35.18
N HIS A 5 41.75 -119.31 34.18
CA HIS A 5 42.92 -119.59 33.33
C HIS A 5 42.98 -121.03 32.78
N ASP A 6 42.66 -121.19 31.48
CA ASP A 6 43.65 -121.20 30.38
C ASP A 6 44.90 -122.11 30.52
N ALA A 7 45.39 -122.79 29.48
CA ALA A 7 44.91 -122.98 28.10
C ALA A 7 45.73 -124.10 27.41
N GLU A 8 45.35 -124.54 26.20
CA GLU A 8 46.27 -124.43 25.04
C GLU A 8 45.67 -124.75 23.64
N ARG A 9 46.38 -124.22 22.62
CA ARG A 9 46.46 -124.66 21.20
C ARG A 9 45.41 -124.19 20.16
N ARG A 10 45.84 -123.14 19.43
CA ARG A 10 46.09 -123.07 17.95
C ARG A 10 45.04 -123.65 16.97
N ARG A 11 44.77 -123.09 15.77
CA ARG A 11 44.92 -121.78 15.08
C ARG A 11 44.64 -122.06 13.57
N VAL A 12 43.98 -121.13 12.88
CA VAL A 12 44.03 -120.89 11.40
C VAL A 12 43.10 -121.71 10.46
N HIS A 13 42.74 -121.02 9.37
CA HIS A 13 41.75 -121.27 8.30
C HIS A 13 42.26 -122.25 7.19
N ALA A 14 41.61 -122.52 6.04
CA ALA A 14 40.53 -121.80 5.35
C ALA A 14 39.75 -122.62 4.28
N ARG A 15 38.54 -122.11 3.93
CA ARG A 15 37.89 -122.08 2.59
C ARG A 15 37.83 -123.35 1.71
N SER A 16 36.60 -123.73 1.34
CA SER A 16 36.22 -123.89 -0.07
C SER A 16 34.77 -123.46 -0.33
N ARG A 17 34.36 -123.39 -1.61
CA ARG A 17 33.21 -122.62 -2.14
C ARG A 17 31.91 -123.42 -2.30
N GLY A 18 30.79 -122.67 -2.30
CA GLY A 18 29.60 -122.93 -3.14
C GLY A 18 28.36 -123.47 -2.40
N SER A 19 27.12 -123.19 -2.85
CA SER A 19 26.67 -122.16 -3.82
C SER A 19 25.16 -121.94 -3.71
N ASN A 20 24.73 -120.67 -3.83
CA ASN A 20 23.39 -120.14 -4.14
C ASN A 20 22.13 -121.02 -3.93
N ASN A 21 21.24 -120.63 -3.00
CA ASN A 21 19.96 -119.96 -3.30
C ASN A 21 19.19 -119.62 -2.00
N ASP A 22 17.95 -119.11 -2.14
CA ASP A 22 17.04 -118.57 -1.10
C ASP A 22 17.59 -117.23 -0.51
N GLU A 23 16.81 -116.19 -0.17
CA GLU A 23 15.41 -115.97 0.24
C GLU A 23 14.88 -114.64 -0.38
N ASP A 24 13.61 -114.22 -0.31
CA ASP A 24 12.28 -114.84 -0.19
C ASP A 24 11.22 -113.76 -0.54
N ASP A 25 9.94 -114.12 -0.65
CA ASP A 25 8.80 -113.23 -0.92
C ASP A 25 8.35 -112.44 0.33
N THR A 26 7.63 -111.31 0.16
CA THR A 26 6.34 -111.01 0.84
C THR A 26 5.90 -109.52 0.91
N ARG A 27 4.72 -109.27 0.31
CA ARG A 27 3.52 -108.57 0.86
C ARG A 27 3.45 -107.04 1.06
N LEU A 28 2.66 -106.45 0.15
CA LEU A 28 1.65 -105.37 0.29
C LEU A 28 0.92 -105.30 1.66
N PRO A 29 0.41 -104.11 2.09
CA PRO A 29 -0.97 -103.63 1.75
C PRO A 29 -1.11 -102.07 1.55
N VAL A 30 -1.77 -101.52 0.51
CA VAL A 30 -3.23 -101.30 0.22
C VAL A 30 -3.83 -99.94 0.69
N ALA A 31 -4.71 -99.33 -0.14
CA ALA A 31 -5.66 -98.20 0.13
C ALA A 31 -5.05 -96.76 0.24
N VAL A 32 -5.70 -95.61 -0.02
CA VAL A 32 -7.04 -95.18 -0.58
C VAL A 32 -7.00 -93.64 -0.85
N VAL A 33 -7.85 -92.93 -1.62
CA VAL A 33 -8.53 -93.06 -2.94
C VAL A 33 -9.30 -91.73 -3.26
N ARG A 34 -9.76 -91.47 -4.51
CA ARG A 34 -10.52 -90.26 -5.05
C ARG A 34 -9.63 -89.18 -5.71
N LYS A 35 -10.07 -88.38 -6.72
CA LYS A 35 -11.37 -88.23 -7.44
C LYS A 35 -11.17 -87.51 -8.80
N PHE A 36 -11.94 -87.84 -9.87
CA PHE A 36 -12.82 -86.92 -10.64
C PHE A 36 -13.56 -87.62 -11.82
N ASN A 37 -14.53 -86.92 -12.45
CA ASN A 37 -15.55 -87.32 -13.46
C ASN A 37 -16.08 -86.01 -14.12
N LYS A 38 -16.84 -85.88 -15.23
CA LYS A 38 -17.52 -86.66 -16.31
C LYS A 38 -18.00 -85.57 -17.34
N LEU A 39 -18.23 -85.65 -18.66
CA LEU A 39 -18.11 -86.56 -19.84
C LEU A 39 -17.73 -85.61 -21.05
N GLN A 40 -17.94 -85.77 -22.38
CA GLN A 40 -18.42 -86.75 -23.39
C GLN A 40 -17.73 -86.30 -24.75
N LEU A 41 -18.06 -86.57 -26.03
CA LEU A 41 -19.16 -87.24 -26.76
C LEU A 41 -18.65 -87.80 -28.13
N GLU A 42 -18.97 -89.07 -28.41
CA GLU A 42 -19.11 -89.73 -29.75
C GLU A 42 -18.01 -89.60 -30.83
N SER A 43 -18.30 -90.17 -32.01
CA SER A 43 -17.41 -90.64 -33.10
C SER A 43 -18.27 -90.68 -34.41
N PRO A 44 -17.94 -91.30 -35.57
CA PRO A 44 -16.74 -92.06 -35.97
C PRO A 44 -16.21 -91.81 -37.41
N GLN A 45 -15.12 -92.53 -37.75
CA GLN A 45 -14.73 -93.17 -39.03
C GLN A 45 -14.94 -92.54 -40.44
N SER A 46 -13.96 -92.83 -41.30
CA SER A 46 -13.79 -92.56 -42.75
C SER A 46 -14.43 -93.66 -43.65
N PRO A 47 -14.29 -93.68 -45.02
CA PRO A 47 -13.87 -92.64 -46.00
C PRO A 47 -14.68 -92.62 -47.36
N GLN A 48 -14.18 -91.83 -48.34
CA GLN A 48 -14.32 -91.95 -49.82
C GLN A 48 -15.42 -91.15 -50.58
N GLN A 49 -15.07 -90.83 -51.86
CA GLN A 49 -15.90 -90.37 -53.00
C GLN A 49 -16.57 -88.97 -52.90
N GLU A 50 -16.90 -88.27 -54.00
CA GLU A 50 -16.22 -88.02 -55.31
C GLU A 50 -16.91 -86.82 -56.03
N GLU A 51 -16.21 -86.23 -57.01
CA GLU A 51 -16.73 -85.52 -58.22
C GLU A 51 -17.55 -84.18 -58.20
N GLU A 52 -17.30 -83.43 -59.29
CA GLU A 52 -18.09 -82.44 -60.06
C GLU A 52 -18.55 -81.04 -59.53
N GLU A 53 -17.98 -79.99 -60.18
CA GLU A 53 -18.57 -78.92 -61.04
C GLU A 53 -19.86 -78.14 -60.59
N ASP A 54 -20.20 -76.92 -61.07
CA ASP A 54 -19.82 -76.20 -62.30
C ASP A 54 -20.03 -74.64 -62.24
N ASN A 55 -19.51 -73.94 -63.28
CA ASN A 55 -20.03 -72.73 -63.98
C ASN A 55 -20.04 -71.32 -63.31
N HIS A 56 -19.38 -70.34 -63.95
CA HIS A 56 -20.07 -69.39 -64.87
C HIS A 56 -19.18 -68.41 -65.67
N HIS A 57 -19.69 -68.09 -66.87
CA HIS A 57 -19.37 -67.13 -67.96
C HIS A 57 -18.43 -65.90 -67.76
N GLU A 58 -18.05 -65.09 -68.77
CA GLU A 58 -17.79 -65.16 -70.25
C GLU A 58 -17.83 -63.71 -70.81
N GLU A 59 -16.94 -63.31 -71.74
CA GLU A 59 -17.20 -62.44 -72.93
C GLU A 59 -15.96 -61.71 -73.54
N LEU A 60 -15.74 -61.97 -74.83
CA LEU A 60 -15.50 -61.02 -75.96
C LEU A 60 -14.46 -59.85 -75.95
N GLU A 61 -13.36 -60.11 -76.68
CA GLU A 61 -12.99 -59.46 -77.97
C GLU A 61 -12.19 -58.11 -78.12
N SER A 62 -11.36 -58.13 -79.19
CA SER A 62 -11.10 -57.05 -80.19
C SER A 62 -10.01 -55.93 -80.03
N ARG A 63 -8.87 -56.17 -80.71
CA ARG A 63 -8.40 -55.45 -81.94
C ARG A 63 -7.35 -54.28 -81.90
N ALA A 64 -6.11 -54.62 -82.29
CA ALA A 64 -5.13 -53.84 -83.09
C ALA A 64 -4.45 -52.56 -82.48
N THR A 65 -3.34 -51.96 -82.98
CA THR A 65 -2.60 -52.03 -84.28
C THR A 65 -1.06 -51.88 -84.15
N ARG A 66 -0.29 -52.43 -85.13
CA ARG A 66 0.97 -51.93 -85.82
C ARG A 66 2.00 -51.03 -85.07
N SER A 67 3.33 -51.09 -85.30
CA SER A 67 4.20 -51.80 -86.29
C SER A 67 5.71 -51.61 -86.01
N ARG A 68 6.55 -52.61 -86.36
CA ARG A 68 7.99 -52.55 -86.81
C ARG A 68 9.07 -51.88 -85.93
N ALA A 69 10.34 -52.31 -85.90
CA ALA A 69 10.99 -53.54 -86.41
C ALA A 69 12.42 -53.73 -85.84
N GLY A 70 12.86 -54.99 -85.77
CA GLY A 70 14.27 -55.42 -85.68
C GLY A 70 14.92 -55.41 -84.28
N SER A 71 15.88 -56.27 -83.96
CA SER A 71 16.33 -57.51 -84.65
C SER A 71 17.28 -58.33 -83.76
N ASN A 72 17.08 -59.65 -83.71
CA ASN A 72 18.05 -60.73 -83.38
C ASN A 72 18.84 -60.68 -82.04
N THR A 73 19.08 -61.77 -81.31
CA THR A 73 18.53 -63.15 -81.33
C THR A 73 18.75 -63.76 -79.93
N SER A 74 17.94 -64.75 -79.54
CA SER A 74 18.02 -65.40 -78.22
C SER A 74 19.08 -66.50 -78.16
N HIS A 75 19.71 -66.66 -76.99
CA HIS A 75 20.31 -67.92 -76.56
C HIS A 75 19.50 -68.55 -75.41
N ARG A 76 19.02 -69.78 -75.61
CA ARG A 76 18.76 -70.77 -74.55
C ARG A 76 20.10 -71.48 -74.26
N SER A 77 20.56 -71.72 -73.03
CA SER A 77 19.95 -72.34 -71.83
C SER A 77 20.18 -73.86 -71.78
N ALA A 78 20.87 -74.29 -70.71
CA ALA A 78 21.16 -75.68 -70.25
C ALA A 78 21.98 -76.60 -71.19
N GLY A 79 22.86 -77.48 -70.68
CA GLY A 79 23.32 -77.71 -69.29
C GLY A 79 23.98 -79.09 -69.10
N SER A 80 24.64 -79.35 -67.94
CA SER A 80 25.48 -80.53 -67.65
C SER A 80 26.84 -80.50 -68.42
N SER A 81 27.99 -80.95 -67.90
CA SER A 81 28.24 -82.05 -66.95
C SER A 81 29.43 -81.80 -66.00
N ILE A 82 29.55 -82.59 -64.92
CA ILE A 82 30.61 -82.44 -63.89
C ILE A 82 32.00 -82.96 -64.32
N TYR A 83 32.10 -83.59 -65.49
CA TYR A 83 33.37 -84.10 -66.02
C TYR A 83 34.22 -83.05 -66.73
N ASP A 84 33.64 -81.93 -67.18
CA ASP A 84 34.35 -80.87 -67.91
C ASP A 84 35.34 -80.07 -67.03
N TYR A 85 35.35 -80.30 -65.71
CA TYR A 85 36.18 -79.55 -64.75
C TYR A 85 37.53 -80.22 -64.42
N LEU A 86 37.82 -81.42 -64.97
CA LEU A 86 39.07 -82.15 -64.69
C LEU A 86 40.10 -82.10 -65.84
N ASP A 87 39.67 -81.99 -67.10
CA ASP A 87 40.59 -81.74 -68.23
C ASP A 87 41.18 -80.31 -68.24
N ALA A 88 40.57 -79.39 -67.49
CA ALA A 88 40.87 -77.96 -67.51
C ALA A 88 42.09 -77.51 -66.68
N LEU A 89 42.83 -78.44 -66.02
CA LEU A 89 43.94 -78.08 -65.12
C LEU A 89 45.31 -78.74 -65.41
N GLU A 90 45.41 -79.69 -66.36
CA GLU A 90 46.71 -80.26 -66.77
C GLU A 90 47.26 -79.67 -68.09
N SER A 91 46.55 -78.72 -68.72
CA SER A 91 46.87 -78.22 -70.08
C SER A 91 47.47 -76.80 -70.18
N GLU A 92 47.89 -76.16 -69.08
CA GLU A 92 48.65 -74.89 -69.14
C GLU A 92 50.05 -75.00 -68.50
N SER A 93 51.05 -75.35 -69.32
CA SER A 93 52.48 -75.21 -69.01
C SER A 93 53.33 -75.04 -70.27
N ALA A 94 53.00 -74.03 -71.10
CA ALA A 94 53.68 -73.81 -72.37
C ALA A 94 53.79 -72.32 -72.85
N ALA A 95 53.83 -71.32 -71.96
CA ALA A 95 54.23 -69.96 -72.33
C ALA A 95 54.76 -69.14 -71.14
N GLY A 96 56.00 -68.66 -71.23
CA GLY A 96 56.53 -67.69 -70.27
C GLY A 96 57.93 -67.20 -70.62
N GLN A 97 58.23 -65.92 -70.35
CA GLN A 97 59.60 -65.40 -70.27
C GLN A 97 59.67 -64.05 -69.52
N LEU A 98 60.86 -63.75 -69.00
CA LEU A 98 61.19 -62.56 -68.21
C LEU A 98 61.39 -61.32 -69.11
N PRO A 99 61.48 -60.12 -68.53
CA PRO A 99 62.80 -59.47 -68.56
C PRO A 99 63.18 -58.68 -67.29
N SER A 100 64.44 -58.21 -67.24
CA SER A 100 65.02 -57.50 -66.09
C SER A 100 66.06 -56.44 -66.51
N ILE A 101 65.85 -55.20 -66.04
CA ILE A 101 66.86 -54.15 -65.73
C ILE A 101 67.62 -53.42 -66.87
N ALA A 102 67.61 -52.08 -66.77
CA ALA A 102 68.51 -51.04 -67.35
C ALA A 102 68.48 -50.83 -68.90
N SER A 103 68.59 -49.61 -69.45
CA SER A 103 69.40 -48.44 -69.03
C SER A 103 68.91 -47.10 -69.63
N ARG A 104 69.21 -45.97 -68.95
CA ARG A 104 69.55 -44.59 -69.43
C ARG A 104 68.67 -43.92 -70.53
N ALA A 105 68.41 -42.60 -70.56
CA ALA A 105 68.55 -41.41 -69.68
C ALA A 105 67.89 -40.22 -70.46
N SER A 106 68.00 -38.89 -70.24
CA SER A 106 68.83 -38.01 -69.39
C SER A 106 68.11 -36.66 -69.11
N SER A 107 67.57 -36.43 -67.91
CA SER A 107 67.36 -35.07 -67.36
C SER A 107 67.30 -35.10 -65.82
N ALA A 108 67.76 -34.03 -65.17
CA ALA A 108 68.08 -33.91 -63.74
C ALA A 108 68.00 -32.39 -63.34
N PRO A 109 68.38 -31.91 -62.13
CA PRO A 109 68.82 -32.55 -60.86
C PRO A 109 67.89 -32.12 -59.66
N SER A 110 68.18 -32.23 -58.34
CA SER A 110 69.44 -32.42 -57.59
C SER A 110 69.28 -33.02 -56.16
N HIS A 111 70.43 -33.27 -55.51
CA HIS A 111 70.73 -33.91 -54.20
C HIS A 111 70.21 -33.18 -52.93
N ARG A 112 70.31 -33.68 -51.68
CA ARG A 112 71.16 -34.68 -50.96
C ARG A 112 70.33 -35.59 -50.02
N VAL A 113 70.65 -36.85 -49.65
CA VAL A 113 71.88 -37.65 -49.37
C VAL A 113 72.30 -37.72 -47.88
N ARG A 114 71.97 -38.88 -47.24
CA ARG A 114 72.68 -39.65 -46.16
C ARG A 114 73.11 -38.92 -44.85
N HIS A 115 73.44 -39.55 -43.72
CA HIS A 115 73.96 -40.91 -43.41
C HIS A 115 73.48 -41.43 -42.03
N SER A 116 73.59 -42.74 -41.80
CA SER A 116 73.41 -43.41 -40.50
C SER A 116 74.72 -43.53 -39.71
N ASN A 117 74.67 -43.48 -38.36
CA ASN A 117 75.60 -44.24 -37.49
C ASN A 117 75.31 -44.25 -35.96
N ARG A 118 75.21 -45.47 -35.40
CA ARG A 118 76.10 -46.01 -34.34
C ARG A 118 75.97 -45.62 -32.85
N ARG A 119 75.64 -46.66 -32.06
CA ARG A 119 76.02 -47.00 -30.66
C ARG A 119 75.21 -46.44 -29.47
N GLN A 120 74.96 -47.36 -28.54
CA GLN A 120 74.52 -47.25 -27.13
C GLN A 120 75.75 -47.10 -26.19
N PRO A 121 75.62 -47.23 -24.85
CA PRO A 121 74.74 -46.50 -23.90
C PRO A 121 75.54 -45.92 -22.69
N LYS A 122 74.89 -45.15 -21.78
CA LYS A 122 75.08 -45.32 -20.32
C LYS A 122 74.09 -44.55 -19.42
N GLU A 123 73.48 -45.32 -18.52
CA GLU A 123 73.26 -45.12 -17.07
C GLU A 123 73.45 -43.76 -16.37
N PHE A 124 72.51 -43.49 -15.43
CA PHE A 124 72.58 -42.68 -14.19
C PHE A 124 72.71 -41.14 -14.30
N ALA A 125 72.12 -40.32 -13.40
CA ALA A 125 71.00 -40.53 -12.46
C ALA A 125 70.55 -39.18 -11.81
N TRP A 126 69.34 -39.19 -11.23
CA TRP A 126 68.77 -38.24 -10.24
C TRP A 126 68.39 -36.82 -10.69
N GLU A 127 67.70 -36.12 -9.78
CA GLU A 127 66.69 -35.07 -10.03
C GLU A 127 67.12 -33.70 -9.47
N ASP A 128 66.15 -32.82 -9.17
CA ASP A 128 66.23 -31.41 -8.75
C ASP A 128 66.74 -30.44 -9.87
N ASP A 129 66.13 -29.28 -10.13
CA ASP A 129 65.16 -28.49 -9.35
C ASP A 129 64.18 -27.65 -10.25
N PHE A 130 63.22 -26.98 -9.59
CA PHE A 130 62.23 -25.94 -10.01
C PHE A 130 62.53 -25.02 -11.26
N ASP A 131 61.59 -24.32 -11.91
CA ASP A 131 60.17 -24.00 -11.61
C ASP A 131 59.33 -23.59 -12.86
N ARG A 132 58.00 -23.68 -12.72
CA ARG A 132 56.90 -22.89 -13.36
C ARG A 132 56.70 -22.80 -14.91
N PRO A 133 55.50 -22.34 -15.38
CA PRO A 133 55.00 -22.68 -16.72
C PRO A 133 54.58 -21.51 -17.66
N GLN A 134 54.47 -21.86 -18.95
CA GLN A 134 53.70 -21.24 -20.06
C GLN A 134 53.53 -22.34 -21.13
N SER A 135 52.55 -22.40 -22.05
CA SER A 135 51.35 -21.60 -22.37
C SER A 135 50.38 -22.54 -23.15
N ALA A 136 49.12 -22.71 -22.79
CA ALA A 136 47.97 -21.90 -23.26
C ALA A 136 47.82 -21.76 -24.80
N SER A 137 46.92 -22.56 -25.40
CA SER A 137 46.07 -22.19 -26.57
C SER A 137 45.07 -23.29 -26.94
N ASP A 138 43.76 -23.00 -26.95
CA ASP A 138 43.00 -22.88 -28.21
C ASP A 138 41.72 -22.01 -27.99
N LEU A 139 40.93 -21.80 -29.05
CA LEU A 139 40.04 -20.66 -29.29
C LEU A 139 38.55 -20.87 -28.94
N GLY A 140 37.80 -19.75 -28.83
CA GLY A 140 36.35 -19.71 -29.05
C GLY A 140 35.55 -18.61 -28.32
N GLU A 141 35.28 -17.48 -29.02
CA GLU A 141 34.11 -16.55 -28.97
C GLU A 141 33.45 -16.14 -27.61
N GLY A 142 32.75 -15.00 -27.46
CA GLY A 142 32.49 -13.86 -28.33
C GLY A 142 31.44 -12.89 -27.75
N GLU A 143 31.54 -11.59 -28.09
CA GLU A 143 30.51 -10.53 -28.03
C GLU A 143 29.99 -9.88 -26.70
N ARG A 144 29.74 -8.54 -26.82
CA ARG A 144 28.73 -7.66 -26.16
C ARG A 144 28.80 -7.31 -24.65
N SER A 145 29.35 -6.13 -24.38
CA SER A 145 28.72 -5.11 -23.50
C SER A 145 27.53 -4.44 -24.26
N PRO A 146 26.57 -3.74 -23.59
CA PRO A 146 26.75 -2.28 -23.37
C PRO A 146 25.97 -1.59 -22.20
N LEU A 147 26.64 -0.64 -21.51
CA LEU A 147 26.09 0.65 -21.00
C LEU A 147 25.04 0.60 -19.83
N HIS A 148 24.64 1.69 -19.14
CA HIS A 148 24.77 3.15 -19.39
C HIS A 148 24.64 4.05 -18.11
N SER A 149 24.82 5.38 -18.29
CA SER A 149 24.31 6.54 -17.49
C SER A 149 24.91 6.91 -16.11
N CYS A 150 25.08 8.20 -15.71
CA CYS A 150 25.17 9.47 -16.48
C CYS A 150 25.56 10.72 -15.62
N ARG A 151 26.33 11.67 -16.21
CA ARG A 151 26.23 13.18 -16.12
C ARG A 151 26.31 13.93 -14.74
N SER A 152 26.61 15.25 -14.65
CA SER A 152 26.94 16.31 -15.65
C SER A 152 27.70 17.55 -15.09
N THR A 153 28.56 18.14 -15.93
CA THR A 153 28.88 19.58 -16.16
C THR A 153 28.84 20.65 -15.03
N PHE A 154 30.03 21.18 -14.71
CA PHE A 154 30.48 22.59 -14.82
C PHE A 154 29.47 23.77 -14.75
N SER A 155 29.69 24.72 -13.83
CA SER A 155 29.44 26.17 -14.02
C SER A 155 30.32 27.01 -13.08
N ARG A 156 30.16 28.35 -13.05
CA ARG A 156 31.21 29.33 -12.72
C ARG A 156 30.77 30.40 -11.68
N ARG A 157 31.76 30.87 -10.90
CA ARG A 157 32.00 32.26 -10.42
C ARG A 157 31.67 32.70 -8.97
N GLU A 158 32.74 33.20 -8.34
CA GLU A 158 32.89 34.37 -7.42
C GLU A 158 32.37 34.40 -5.95
N ASP A 159 33.31 34.84 -5.10
CA ASP A 159 33.24 35.64 -3.86
C ASP A 159 32.89 35.12 -2.44
N SER A 160 33.97 35.13 -1.64
CA SER A 160 34.10 35.66 -0.26
C SER A 160 34.12 34.73 0.97
N ASN A 161 35.17 34.93 1.77
CA ASN A 161 35.31 34.70 3.22
C ASN A 161 34.92 33.33 3.83
N ASN A 162 35.81 32.32 3.76
CA ASN A 162 36.01 31.42 4.92
C ASN A 162 37.36 30.67 5.02
N SER A 163 38.50 31.38 4.85
CA SER A 163 39.85 30.76 4.78
C SER A 163 40.21 29.82 5.94
N HIS A 164 39.69 30.06 7.15
CA HIS A 164 39.99 29.23 8.33
C HIS A 164 39.22 27.89 8.36
N GLN A 165 37.97 27.86 7.90
CA GLN A 165 37.14 26.64 7.94
C GLN A 165 37.64 25.57 6.97
N TYR A 166 38.20 25.96 5.81
CA TYR A 166 38.84 25.03 4.88
C TYR A 166 40.05 24.33 5.50
N TYR A 167 40.90 25.04 6.25
CA TYR A 167 42.05 24.42 6.91
C TYR A 167 41.65 23.41 7.99
N VAL A 168 40.60 23.70 8.78
CA VAL A 168 40.06 22.74 9.75
C VAL A 168 39.48 21.52 9.03
N GLY A 169 38.57 21.72 8.07
CA GLY A 169 37.94 20.61 7.34
C GLY A 169 38.90 19.77 6.49
N ILE A 170 40.01 20.34 6.00
CA ILE A 170 41.08 19.58 5.35
C ILE A 170 41.87 18.77 6.39
N LYS A 171 42.19 19.37 7.55
CA LYS A 171 42.95 18.70 8.62
C LYS A 171 42.14 17.56 9.26
N GLU A 172 40.83 17.74 9.42
CA GLU A 172 39.89 16.68 9.83
C GLU A 172 39.84 15.57 8.78
N LYS A 173 39.58 15.88 7.50
CA LYS A 173 39.58 14.88 6.42
C LYS A 173 40.90 14.12 6.34
N LEU A 174 42.03 14.80 6.51
CA LEU A 174 43.36 14.18 6.50
C LEU A 174 43.56 13.30 7.75
N ALA A 175 43.05 13.68 8.92
CA ALA A 175 43.03 12.82 10.10
C ALA A 175 42.13 11.58 9.90
N THR A 176 40.92 11.73 9.35
CA THR A 176 40.01 10.62 9.04
C THR A 176 40.64 9.67 8.02
N ILE A 177 41.21 10.18 6.93
CA ILE A 177 41.96 9.39 5.94
C ILE A 177 43.17 8.69 6.58
N THR A 178 43.86 9.33 7.53
CA THR A 178 44.98 8.72 8.27
C THR A 178 44.52 7.58 9.17
N ILE A 179 43.39 7.74 9.86
CA ILE A 179 42.77 6.70 10.70
C ILE A 179 42.28 5.54 9.83
N GLU A 180 41.53 5.83 8.76
CA GLU A 180 41.09 4.84 7.77
C GLU A 180 42.28 4.09 7.15
N LEU A 181 43.37 4.77 6.81
CA LEU A 181 44.57 4.15 6.24
C LEU A 181 45.28 3.26 7.26
N ASN A 182 45.36 3.68 8.52
CA ASN A 182 45.84 2.82 9.60
C ASN A 182 44.94 1.59 9.82
N ASP A 183 43.62 1.74 9.83
CA ASP A 183 42.70 0.62 10.07
C ASP A 183 42.59 -0.32 8.87
N LYS A 184 42.69 0.21 7.63
CA LYS A 184 42.91 -0.59 6.42
C LYS A 184 44.25 -1.32 6.48
N THR A 185 45.31 -0.70 7.01
CA THR A 185 46.64 -1.34 7.18
C THR A 185 46.59 -2.47 8.21
N LYS A 186 46.02 -2.25 9.40
CA LYS A 186 45.76 -3.30 10.41
C LYS A 186 44.91 -4.43 9.85
N THR A 187 43.89 -4.11 9.06
CA THR A 187 43.03 -5.10 8.39
C THR A 187 43.83 -5.92 7.38
N ILE A 188 44.67 -5.29 6.56
CA ILE A 188 45.60 -5.95 5.63
C ILE A 188 46.61 -6.83 6.39
N GLU A 189 47.09 -6.41 7.56
CA GLU A 189 47.98 -7.22 8.41
C GLU A 189 47.26 -8.42 9.02
N LEU A 190 46.04 -8.25 9.55
CA LEU A 190 45.21 -9.36 10.03
C LEU A 190 44.88 -10.35 8.90
N LEU A 191 44.56 -9.87 7.70
CA LEU A 191 44.34 -10.71 6.52
C LEU A 191 45.63 -11.41 6.04
N LYS A 192 46.79 -10.75 6.12
CA LYS A 192 48.11 -11.38 5.88
C LYS A 192 48.41 -12.46 6.91
N MET A 193 48.10 -12.24 8.19
CA MET A 193 48.28 -13.23 9.26
C MET A 193 47.31 -14.40 9.13
N ALA A 194 46.04 -14.15 8.78
CA ALA A 194 45.06 -15.20 8.46
C ALA A 194 45.54 -16.02 7.26
N ARG A 195 45.92 -15.38 6.15
CA ARG A 195 46.44 -16.06 4.95
C ARG A 195 47.73 -16.85 5.22
N LYS A 196 48.62 -16.37 6.10
CA LYS A 196 49.78 -17.14 6.58
C LYS A 196 49.37 -18.35 7.43
N LYS A 197 48.41 -18.18 8.35
CA LYS A 197 47.89 -19.26 9.20
C LYS A 197 47.21 -20.34 8.35
N ASP A 198 46.43 -19.96 7.35
CA ASP A 198 45.75 -20.91 6.47
C ASP A 198 46.71 -21.56 5.47
N ALA A 199 47.72 -20.84 4.96
CA ALA A 199 48.82 -21.45 4.21
C ALA A 199 49.59 -22.50 5.04
N ALA A 200 49.90 -22.19 6.31
CA ALA A 200 50.54 -23.13 7.22
C ALA A 200 49.65 -24.36 7.51
N LYS A 201 48.34 -24.19 7.72
CA LYS A 201 47.39 -25.32 7.82
C LYS A 201 47.39 -26.17 6.55
N THR A 202 47.35 -25.56 5.36
CA THR A 202 47.36 -26.34 4.10
C THR A 202 48.68 -27.08 3.92
N GLN A 203 49.81 -26.50 4.34
CA GLN A 203 51.10 -27.16 4.31
C GLN A 203 51.18 -28.32 5.33
N GLN A 204 50.57 -28.18 6.52
CA GLN A 204 50.43 -29.27 7.49
C GLN A 204 49.54 -30.39 6.93
N LEU A 205 48.35 -30.07 6.41
CA LEU A 205 47.44 -31.07 5.82
C LEU A 205 48.06 -31.79 4.61
N LEU A 206 48.87 -31.11 3.80
CA LEU A 206 49.65 -31.74 2.73
C LEU A 206 50.76 -32.65 3.28
N ALA A 207 51.50 -32.22 4.31
CA ALA A 207 52.53 -33.04 4.95
C ALA A 207 51.95 -34.26 5.67
N ASP A 208 50.78 -34.14 6.30
CA ASP A 208 50.04 -35.22 6.95
C ASP A 208 49.50 -36.21 5.91
N ALA A 209 48.95 -35.72 4.79
CA ALA A 209 48.53 -36.55 3.67
C ALA A 209 49.72 -37.26 3.00
N GLU A 210 50.85 -36.58 2.78
CA GLU A 210 52.08 -37.20 2.31
C GLU A 210 52.58 -38.30 3.27
N GLN A 211 52.55 -38.05 4.58
CA GLN A 211 52.91 -39.08 5.57
C GLN A 211 51.95 -40.27 5.54
N HIS A 212 50.64 -40.05 5.39
CA HIS A 212 49.66 -41.12 5.22
C HIS A 212 49.96 -41.96 3.98
N MET A 213 50.14 -41.32 2.81
CA MET A 213 50.46 -42.01 1.55
C MET A 213 51.80 -42.75 1.62
N LYS A 214 52.82 -42.19 2.29
CA LYS A 214 54.11 -42.85 2.55
C LYS A 214 53.97 -44.07 3.48
N GLN A 215 53.12 -43.97 4.51
CA GLN A 215 52.80 -45.10 5.41
C GLN A 215 52.00 -46.21 4.70
N GLU A 216 51.02 -45.85 3.86
CA GLU A 216 50.27 -46.81 3.05
C GLU A 216 51.15 -47.51 2.02
N LEU A 217 52.04 -46.78 1.34
CA LEU A 217 53.03 -47.36 0.42
C LEU A 217 53.96 -48.33 1.15
N ALA A 218 54.49 -47.96 2.32
CA ALA A 218 55.32 -48.84 3.15
C ALA A 218 54.54 -50.08 3.64
N ALA A 219 53.27 -49.94 3.98
CA ALA A 219 52.40 -51.05 4.37
C ALA A 219 52.07 -51.98 3.19
N GLN A 220 51.91 -51.45 1.96
CA GLN A 220 51.78 -52.25 0.75
C GLN A 220 53.09 -53.00 0.44
N GLN A 221 54.24 -52.32 0.48
CA GLN A 221 55.56 -52.95 0.32
C GLN A 221 55.78 -54.06 1.36
N GLN A 222 55.41 -53.84 2.62
CA GLN A 222 55.52 -54.89 3.65
C GLN A 222 54.58 -56.09 3.38
N LYS A 223 53.37 -55.86 2.85
CA LYS A 223 52.46 -56.95 2.44
C LYS A 223 53.05 -57.76 1.27
N PHE A 224 53.57 -57.10 0.24
CA PHE A 224 54.20 -57.77 -0.89
C PHE A 224 55.48 -58.51 -0.49
N ASN A 225 56.33 -57.93 0.36
CA ASN A 225 57.53 -58.59 0.87
C ASN A 225 57.18 -59.83 1.69
N LYS A 226 56.17 -59.77 2.57
CA LYS A 226 55.66 -60.95 3.32
C LYS A 226 55.02 -62.01 2.43
N GLU A 227 54.45 -61.64 1.29
CA GLU A 227 53.95 -62.63 0.33
C GLU A 227 55.11 -63.27 -0.45
N LEU A 228 56.07 -62.47 -0.94
CA LEU A 228 57.29 -62.97 -1.57
C LEU A 228 58.06 -63.92 -0.62
N GLU A 229 58.16 -63.60 0.66
CA GLU A 229 58.76 -64.44 1.71
C GLU A 229 58.07 -65.82 1.77
N LYS A 230 56.73 -65.88 1.86
CA LYS A 230 55.97 -67.15 1.77
C LYS A 230 56.20 -67.90 0.45
N GLN A 231 56.24 -67.19 -0.68
CA GLN A 231 56.43 -67.84 -1.98
C GLN A 231 57.87 -68.41 -2.11
N MET A 232 58.87 -67.77 -1.48
CA MET A 232 60.22 -68.30 -1.38
C MET A 232 60.31 -69.48 -0.41
N ASP A 233 59.66 -69.43 0.75
CA ASP A 233 59.54 -70.58 1.66
C ASP A 233 58.85 -71.77 0.99
N PHE A 234 57.77 -71.52 0.24
CA PHE A 234 57.06 -72.55 -0.53
C PHE A 234 57.95 -73.15 -1.63
N ALA A 235 58.68 -72.32 -2.38
CA ALA A 235 59.65 -72.79 -3.37
C ALA A 235 60.79 -73.61 -2.72
N GLN A 236 61.29 -73.17 -1.56
CA GLN A 236 62.33 -73.86 -0.80
C GLN A 236 61.84 -75.23 -0.29
N ASN A 237 60.61 -75.30 0.23
CA ASN A 237 59.96 -76.55 0.64
C ASN A 237 59.75 -77.51 -0.55
N LEU A 238 59.32 -77.00 -1.71
CA LEU A 238 59.24 -77.81 -2.94
C LEU A 238 60.61 -78.33 -3.40
N VAL A 239 61.68 -77.56 -3.22
CA VAL A 239 63.05 -78.00 -3.50
C VAL A 239 63.51 -79.07 -2.51
N THR A 240 63.23 -78.94 -1.21
CA THR A 240 63.55 -79.99 -0.23
C THR A 240 62.77 -81.27 -0.48
N ASP A 241 61.47 -81.19 -0.76
CA ASP A 241 60.62 -82.34 -1.04
C ASP A 241 61.03 -83.06 -2.32
N LYS A 242 61.33 -82.29 -3.38
CA LYS A 242 61.91 -82.84 -4.62
C LYS A 242 63.25 -83.54 -4.36
N SER A 243 64.10 -82.99 -3.48
CA SER A 243 65.38 -83.62 -3.13
C SER A 243 65.22 -84.91 -2.30
N ALA A 244 64.21 -84.95 -1.41
CA ALA A 244 63.88 -86.14 -0.61
C ALA A 244 63.26 -87.24 -1.48
N LEU A 245 62.37 -86.87 -2.40
CA LEU A 245 61.79 -87.80 -3.37
C LEU A 245 62.85 -88.34 -4.34
N ALA A 246 63.78 -87.51 -4.81
CA ALA A 246 64.90 -87.95 -5.65
C ALA A 246 65.75 -89.01 -4.93
N LYS A 247 66.19 -88.75 -3.69
CA LYS A 247 66.90 -89.73 -2.86
C LYS A 247 66.13 -91.04 -2.71
N ARG A 248 64.81 -90.98 -2.48
CA ARG A 248 63.95 -92.16 -2.35
C ARG A 248 63.83 -92.94 -3.67
N CYS A 249 63.85 -92.26 -4.82
CA CYS A 249 63.94 -92.91 -6.13
C CYS A 249 65.30 -93.60 -6.32
N ASP A 250 66.40 -92.95 -5.93
CA ASP A 250 67.75 -93.54 -6.01
C ASP A 250 67.89 -94.77 -5.10
N GLU A 251 67.35 -94.72 -3.88
CA GLU A 251 67.24 -95.85 -2.94
C GLU A 251 66.47 -97.02 -3.57
N LEU A 252 65.30 -96.78 -4.14
CA LEU A 252 64.48 -97.79 -4.81
C LEU A 252 65.17 -98.38 -6.06
N VAL A 253 65.96 -97.57 -6.80
CA VAL A 253 66.78 -98.05 -7.92
C VAL A 253 67.89 -98.99 -7.42
N VAL A 254 68.55 -98.66 -6.31
CA VAL A 254 69.57 -99.54 -5.68
C VAL A 254 68.94 -100.84 -5.17
N GLU A 255 67.76 -100.78 -4.56
CA GLU A 255 67.02 -101.99 -4.13
C GLU A 255 66.60 -102.86 -5.33
N ALA A 256 66.09 -102.26 -6.41
CA ALA A 256 65.72 -102.98 -7.62
C ALA A 256 66.94 -103.64 -8.31
N GLN A 257 68.09 -102.96 -8.37
CA GLN A 257 69.35 -103.53 -8.85
C GLN A 257 69.81 -104.71 -7.99
N LYS A 258 69.72 -104.58 -6.65
CA LYS A 258 70.07 -105.64 -5.69
C LYS A 258 69.15 -106.86 -5.81
N ALA A 259 67.85 -106.64 -6.02
CA ALA A 259 66.88 -107.71 -6.27
C ALA A 259 67.15 -108.44 -7.59
N ASN A 260 67.40 -107.70 -8.68
CA ASN A 260 67.74 -108.27 -9.98
C ASN A 260 69.05 -109.09 -9.93
N ALA A 261 70.08 -108.58 -9.25
CA ALA A 261 71.35 -109.29 -9.05
C ALA A 261 71.17 -110.60 -8.24
N ASN A 262 70.19 -110.66 -7.33
CA ASN A 262 69.85 -111.90 -6.62
C ASN A 262 69.07 -112.88 -7.50
N ALA A 263 68.09 -112.40 -8.28
CA ALA A 263 67.36 -113.22 -9.24
C ALA A 263 68.31 -113.86 -10.28
N ALA A 264 69.31 -113.13 -10.77
CA ALA A 264 70.34 -113.65 -11.67
C ALA A 264 71.19 -114.75 -11.02
N ARG A 265 71.58 -114.59 -9.74
CA ARG A 265 72.31 -115.63 -8.97
C ARG A 265 71.46 -116.89 -8.77
N GLU A 266 70.16 -116.73 -8.56
CA GLU A 266 69.24 -117.87 -8.43
C GLU A 266 69.02 -118.58 -9.77
N ALA A 267 68.87 -117.84 -10.87
CA ALA A 267 68.77 -118.41 -12.22
C ALA A 267 69.98 -119.30 -12.57
N GLU A 268 71.22 -118.85 -12.32
CA GLU A 268 72.41 -119.69 -12.51
C GLU A 268 72.46 -120.90 -11.56
N ARG A 269 72.00 -120.76 -10.30
CA ARG A 269 71.85 -121.91 -9.37
C ARG A 269 70.86 -122.95 -9.88
N PHE A 270 69.73 -122.55 -10.46
CA PHE A 270 68.77 -123.48 -11.08
C PHE A 270 69.33 -124.12 -12.35
N LYS A 271 70.02 -123.35 -13.20
CA LYS A 271 70.68 -123.80 -14.41
C LYS A 271 71.77 -124.85 -14.15
N MET A 272 72.53 -124.72 -13.06
CA MET A 272 73.48 -125.76 -12.62
C MET A 272 72.75 -127.03 -12.16
N LYS A 273 71.76 -126.94 -11.25
CA LYS A 273 70.96 -128.11 -10.83
C LYS A 273 70.33 -128.87 -12.01
N LEU A 274 69.96 -128.16 -13.08
CA LEU A 274 69.38 -128.73 -14.29
C LEU A 274 70.41 -129.39 -15.23
N LYS A 275 71.72 -129.12 -15.07
CA LYS A 275 72.80 -129.90 -15.71
C LYS A 275 73.00 -131.22 -14.98
N ASP A 276 73.22 -131.19 -13.66
CA ASP A 276 73.43 -132.37 -12.81
C ASP A 276 72.33 -133.43 -13.01
N ALA A 277 71.07 -132.99 -13.16
CA ALA A 277 69.93 -133.86 -13.40
C ALA A 277 69.99 -134.58 -14.78
N LYS A 278 70.47 -133.89 -15.82
CA LYS A 278 70.63 -134.46 -17.17
C LYS A 278 71.77 -135.46 -17.24
N GLU A 279 72.89 -135.18 -16.58
CA GLU A 279 74.06 -136.06 -16.55
C GLU A 279 73.72 -137.39 -15.86
N ARG A 280 72.99 -137.36 -14.73
CA ARG A 280 72.49 -138.56 -14.05
C ARG A 280 71.59 -139.42 -14.95
N TRP A 281 70.70 -138.80 -15.72
CA TRP A 281 69.85 -139.48 -16.70
C TRP A 281 70.65 -140.16 -17.82
N ALA A 282 71.65 -139.47 -18.38
CA ALA A 282 72.50 -140.01 -19.44
C ALA A 282 73.29 -141.25 -18.99
N VAL A 283 73.80 -141.26 -17.76
CA VAL A 283 74.48 -142.42 -17.16
C VAL A 283 73.52 -143.59 -16.99
N GLN A 284 72.30 -143.36 -16.50
CA GLN A 284 71.32 -144.42 -16.23
C GLN A 284 70.83 -145.13 -17.52
N GLU A 285 70.68 -144.38 -18.62
CA GLU A 285 70.28 -144.95 -19.91
C GLU A 285 71.38 -145.83 -20.53
N LYS A 286 72.66 -145.48 -20.36
CA LYS A 286 73.77 -146.30 -20.89
C LYS A 286 73.74 -147.73 -20.34
N VAL A 287 73.64 -147.87 -19.01
CA VAL A 287 73.61 -149.17 -18.31
C VAL A 287 72.49 -150.08 -18.83
N ARG A 288 71.37 -149.50 -19.27
CA ARG A 288 70.20 -150.25 -19.76
C ARG A 288 70.44 -150.92 -21.12
N ARG A 289 71.32 -150.37 -21.95
CA ARG A 289 71.62 -150.87 -23.31
C ARG A 289 72.62 -152.02 -23.27
N ASP A 290 73.66 -151.90 -22.46
CA ASP A 290 74.71 -152.90 -22.31
C ASP A 290 74.13 -154.26 -21.86
N GLN A 291 73.12 -154.25 -20.98
CA GLN A 291 72.41 -155.45 -20.51
C GLN A 291 71.54 -156.15 -21.56
N TRP A 292 71.13 -155.46 -22.63
CA TRP A 292 70.28 -156.01 -23.68
C TRP A 292 71.09 -156.80 -24.71
N ILE A 293 72.28 -156.29 -25.07
CA ILE A 293 73.16 -156.86 -26.10
C ILE A 293 73.63 -158.28 -25.73
N VAL A 294 74.02 -158.48 -24.46
CA VAL A 294 74.50 -159.79 -23.96
C VAL A 294 73.45 -160.87 -24.19
N LYS A 295 72.20 -160.63 -23.77
CA LYS A 295 71.11 -161.62 -23.84
C LYS A 295 70.80 -162.08 -25.27
N LYS A 296 70.90 -161.18 -26.27
CA LYS A 296 70.66 -161.54 -27.68
C LYS A 296 71.82 -162.30 -28.34
N THR A 297 73.00 -162.31 -27.72
CA THR A 297 74.19 -162.99 -28.28
C THR A 297 74.23 -164.49 -27.94
N GLU A 298 73.51 -164.93 -26.90
CA GLU A 298 73.42 -166.34 -26.49
C GLU A 298 72.36 -167.13 -27.26
N GLU A 299 71.26 -166.46 -27.61
CA GLU A 299 70.08 -167.05 -28.28
C GLU A 299 70.39 -167.52 -29.72
N ILE A 300 71.30 -166.82 -30.41
CA ILE A 300 71.63 -167.04 -31.83
C ILE A 300 72.49 -168.31 -32.06
N LYS A 301 73.21 -168.80 -31.04
CA LYS A 301 74.22 -169.87 -31.21
C LYS A 301 73.65 -171.29 -31.28
N LYS A 302 72.34 -171.50 -31.14
CA LYS A 302 71.74 -172.82 -30.89
C LYS A 302 70.88 -173.42 -32.03
N SER A 303 70.57 -172.68 -33.09
CA SER A 303 69.45 -173.04 -34.00
C SER A 303 69.79 -173.22 -35.50
N THR A 304 71.06 -173.15 -35.92
CA THR A 304 71.39 -172.84 -37.33
C THR A 304 72.26 -173.82 -38.12
N VAL A 305 72.94 -174.79 -37.51
CA VAL A 305 74.21 -175.30 -38.10
C VAL A 305 74.12 -176.48 -39.09
N ALA A 306 73.11 -177.36 -39.03
CA ALA A 306 73.32 -178.75 -39.48
C ALA A 306 72.63 -179.27 -40.77
N ALA A 307 71.43 -178.79 -41.15
CA ALA A 307 70.52 -179.62 -41.97
C ALA A 307 69.95 -179.02 -43.27
N LEU A 308 70.06 -177.70 -43.48
CA LEU A 308 69.39 -177.02 -44.60
C LEU A 308 70.24 -175.98 -45.34
N GLU A 309 71.52 -175.82 -44.97
CA GLU A 309 72.41 -174.74 -45.43
C GLU A 309 72.36 -174.41 -46.94
N PRO A 310 72.42 -175.36 -47.91
CA PRO A 310 72.42 -175.00 -49.34
C PRO A 310 71.07 -174.45 -49.84
N ASP A 311 69.94 -175.03 -49.44
CA ASP A 311 68.61 -174.50 -49.80
C ASP A 311 68.31 -173.21 -49.01
N ILE A 312 68.80 -173.13 -47.78
CA ILE A 312 68.86 -171.89 -47.00
C ILE A 312 69.64 -170.82 -47.75
N GLN A 313 70.77 -171.09 -48.39
CA GLN A 313 71.52 -170.07 -49.15
C GLN A 313 70.69 -169.48 -50.30
N LEU A 314 69.91 -170.30 -51.02
CA LEU A 314 69.04 -169.81 -52.11
C LEU A 314 67.80 -169.07 -51.59
N ILE A 315 67.12 -169.62 -50.57
CA ILE A 315 65.95 -168.99 -49.94
C ILE A 315 66.37 -167.73 -49.17
N LEU A 316 67.58 -167.67 -48.61
CA LEU A 316 68.19 -166.45 -48.04
C LEU A 316 68.58 -165.47 -49.14
N ALA A 317 69.01 -165.88 -50.33
CA ALA A 317 69.32 -164.91 -51.39
C ALA A 317 68.05 -164.15 -51.82
N LYS A 318 66.98 -164.88 -52.15
CA LYS A 318 65.68 -164.27 -52.45
C LYS A 318 65.08 -163.57 -51.24
N GLY A 319 65.09 -164.22 -50.08
CA GLY A 319 64.59 -163.69 -48.82
C GLY A 319 65.33 -162.45 -48.32
N LYS A 320 66.65 -162.32 -48.59
CA LYS A 320 67.41 -161.08 -48.36
C LYS A 320 66.89 -159.97 -49.27
N THR A 321 66.82 -160.19 -50.58
CA THR A 321 66.35 -159.14 -51.51
C THR A 321 64.89 -158.72 -51.28
N ASP A 322 64.02 -159.63 -50.85
CA ASP A 322 62.63 -159.30 -50.52
C ASP A 322 62.50 -158.70 -49.09
N LEU A 323 63.32 -159.10 -48.11
CA LEU A 323 63.45 -158.40 -46.83
C LEU A 323 64.12 -157.03 -46.96
N GLU A 324 65.02 -156.84 -47.92
CA GLU A 324 65.69 -155.58 -48.20
C GLU A 324 64.68 -154.62 -48.83
N LYS A 325 63.93 -155.02 -49.86
CA LYS A 325 62.79 -154.23 -50.36
C LYS A 325 61.76 -153.90 -49.27
N ALA A 326 61.44 -154.85 -48.38
CA ALA A 326 60.51 -154.63 -47.28
C ALA A 326 61.07 -153.70 -46.18
N ARG A 327 62.39 -153.73 -45.95
CA ARG A 327 63.09 -152.80 -45.05
C ARG A 327 63.22 -151.42 -45.67
N GLU A 328 63.52 -151.34 -46.96
CA GLU A 328 63.61 -150.11 -47.74
C GLU A 328 62.26 -149.41 -47.76
N SER A 329 61.18 -150.10 -48.16
CA SER A 329 59.82 -149.54 -48.14
C SER A 329 59.38 -149.14 -46.72
N ALA A 330 59.59 -149.97 -45.70
CA ALA A 330 59.28 -149.60 -44.31
C ALA A 330 60.18 -148.47 -43.77
N SER A 331 61.40 -148.30 -44.29
CA SER A 331 62.28 -147.16 -43.96
C SER A 331 61.87 -145.89 -44.71
N GLU A 332 61.38 -146.02 -45.93
CA GLU A 332 60.81 -144.92 -46.70
C GLU A 332 59.49 -144.45 -46.11
N GLU A 333 58.59 -145.35 -45.71
CA GLU A 333 57.36 -145.02 -45.01
C GLU A 333 57.67 -144.36 -43.67
N ARG A 334 58.62 -144.89 -42.90
CA ARG A 334 59.10 -144.25 -41.67
C ARG A 334 59.69 -142.86 -41.94
N ARG A 335 60.46 -142.68 -43.03
CA ARG A 335 61.00 -141.39 -43.45
C ARG A 335 59.92 -140.43 -43.93
N LYS A 336 58.90 -140.91 -44.66
CA LYS A 336 57.74 -140.13 -45.12
C LYS A 336 56.90 -139.66 -43.93
N LEU A 337 56.59 -140.56 -43.00
CA LEU A 337 55.89 -140.26 -41.73
C LEU A 337 56.70 -139.32 -40.84
N GLN A 338 58.02 -139.54 -40.69
CA GLN A 338 58.89 -138.63 -39.95
C GLN A 338 58.92 -137.24 -40.59
N GLN A 339 59.08 -137.15 -41.92
CA GLN A 339 59.03 -135.87 -42.63
C GLN A 339 57.65 -135.21 -42.61
N GLN A 340 56.56 -135.98 -42.48
CA GLN A 340 55.21 -135.45 -42.25
C GLN A 340 55.09 -134.87 -40.84
N LEU A 341 55.49 -135.62 -39.81
CA LEU A 341 55.47 -135.16 -38.42
C LEU A 341 56.40 -133.95 -38.18
N GLU A 342 57.56 -133.92 -38.83
CA GLU A 342 58.48 -132.77 -38.83
C GLU A 342 57.80 -131.54 -39.47
N LYS A 343 57.22 -131.68 -40.66
CA LYS A 343 56.46 -130.60 -41.32
C LYS A 343 55.25 -130.14 -40.50
N GLU A 344 54.51 -131.06 -39.88
CA GLU A 344 53.37 -130.73 -39.01
C GLU A 344 53.81 -129.98 -37.75
N ARG A 345 54.94 -130.38 -37.15
CA ARG A 345 55.56 -129.65 -36.04
C ARG A 345 56.06 -128.27 -36.46
N ASP A 346 56.71 -128.14 -37.61
CA ASP A 346 57.20 -126.87 -38.11
C ASP A 346 56.05 -125.92 -38.47
N LEU A 347 54.99 -126.41 -39.13
CA LEU A 347 53.76 -125.66 -39.38
C LEU A 347 53.04 -125.26 -38.08
N ALA A 348 53.03 -126.12 -37.06
CA ALA A 348 52.46 -125.78 -35.75
C ALA A 348 53.31 -124.73 -35.02
N LEU A 349 54.64 -124.81 -35.11
CA LEU A 349 55.56 -123.81 -34.55
C LEU A 349 55.51 -122.48 -35.29
N GLN A 350 55.35 -122.48 -36.63
CA GLN A 350 55.09 -121.30 -37.43
C GLN A 350 53.76 -120.65 -37.01
N ARG A 351 52.65 -121.40 -37.04
CA ARG A 351 51.32 -120.88 -36.60
C ARG A 351 51.36 -120.26 -35.20
N GLN A 352 52.08 -120.88 -34.24
CA GLN A 352 52.24 -120.28 -32.91
C GLN A 352 53.11 -119.01 -32.93
N LYS A 353 54.21 -118.95 -33.69
CA LYS A 353 54.97 -117.70 -33.87
C LYS A 353 54.10 -116.61 -34.48
N ASP A 354 53.41 -116.91 -35.58
CA ASP A 354 52.50 -115.99 -36.26
C ASP A 354 51.38 -115.49 -35.32
N ASP A 355 50.85 -116.38 -34.47
CA ASP A 355 49.85 -116.04 -33.44
C ASP A 355 50.43 -115.12 -32.35
N TYR A 356 51.66 -115.37 -31.90
CA TYR A 356 52.32 -114.52 -30.90
C TYR A 356 52.72 -113.17 -31.51
N GLU A 357 53.19 -113.14 -32.75
CA GLU A 357 53.55 -111.92 -33.47
C GLU A 357 52.30 -111.07 -33.76
N ARG A 358 51.20 -111.67 -34.23
CA ARG A 358 49.90 -110.98 -34.35
C ARG A 358 49.42 -110.41 -33.01
N LYS A 359 49.47 -111.19 -31.92
CA LYS A 359 49.11 -110.70 -30.57
C LYS A 359 50.02 -109.56 -30.08
N LEU A 360 51.31 -109.58 -30.41
CA LEU A 360 52.25 -108.51 -30.07
C LEU A 360 52.01 -107.24 -30.91
N VAL A 361 51.67 -107.38 -32.19
CA VAL A 361 51.26 -106.26 -33.06
C VAL A 361 49.95 -105.66 -32.55
N GLU A 362 48.90 -106.47 -32.38
CA GLU A 362 47.62 -106.05 -31.81
C GLU A 362 47.77 -105.33 -30.47
N ALA A 363 48.63 -105.81 -29.56
CA ALA A 363 48.87 -105.16 -28.28
C ALA A 363 49.53 -103.79 -28.44
N ARG A 364 50.53 -103.68 -29.33
CA ARG A 364 51.19 -102.39 -29.65
C ARG A 364 50.23 -101.42 -30.32
N GLU A 365 49.35 -101.89 -31.20
CA GLU A 365 48.33 -101.10 -31.86
C GLU A 365 47.24 -100.63 -30.88
N LYS A 366 46.80 -101.48 -29.96
CA LYS A 366 45.85 -101.12 -28.89
C LYS A 366 46.44 -100.07 -27.95
N GLU A 367 47.72 -100.14 -27.59
CA GLU A 367 48.38 -99.08 -26.81
C GLU A 367 48.61 -97.80 -27.63
N ARG A 368 48.98 -97.90 -28.93
CA ARG A 368 49.05 -96.73 -29.82
C ARG A 368 47.70 -96.03 -29.95
N ALA A 369 46.62 -96.77 -30.15
CA ALA A 369 45.26 -96.24 -30.23
C ALA A 369 44.86 -95.52 -28.92
N LYS A 370 45.14 -96.12 -27.75
CA LYS A 370 44.92 -95.48 -26.44
C LYS A 370 45.73 -94.20 -26.27
N LEU A 371 46.96 -94.15 -26.78
CA LEU A 371 47.82 -92.95 -26.71
C LEU A 371 47.33 -91.86 -27.67
N MET A 372 46.94 -92.21 -28.89
CA MET A 372 46.29 -91.28 -29.83
C MET A 372 45.02 -90.71 -29.22
N THR A 373 44.05 -91.54 -28.80
CA THR A 373 42.78 -91.02 -28.24
C THR A 373 42.96 -90.19 -26.97
N ARG A 374 44.05 -90.39 -26.21
CA ARG A 374 44.40 -89.52 -25.07
C ARG A 374 45.00 -88.19 -25.50
N LEU A 375 45.79 -88.18 -26.57
CA LEU A 375 46.35 -86.97 -27.16
C LEU A 375 45.25 -86.16 -27.85
N ASP A 376 44.42 -86.80 -28.66
CA ASP A 376 43.24 -86.21 -29.31
C ASP A 376 42.29 -85.58 -28.28
N ALA A 377 42.07 -86.26 -27.14
CA ALA A 377 41.26 -85.73 -26.04
C ALA A 377 41.93 -84.54 -25.32
N ALA A 378 43.24 -84.60 -25.06
CA ALA A 378 43.97 -83.49 -24.44
C ALA A 378 44.02 -82.25 -25.36
N ASP A 379 44.21 -82.44 -26.66
CA ASP A 379 44.17 -81.37 -27.67
C ASP A 379 42.75 -80.80 -27.79
N ALA A 380 41.70 -81.63 -27.73
CA ALA A 380 40.32 -81.17 -27.70
C ALA A 380 40.01 -80.37 -26.41
N GLU A 381 40.47 -80.81 -25.24
CA GLU A 381 40.35 -80.06 -23.98
C GLU A 381 41.09 -78.72 -24.04
N LEU A 382 42.32 -78.68 -24.58
CA LEU A 382 43.08 -77.44 -24.77
C LEU A 382 42.40 -76.50 -25.77
N GLN A 383 41.84 -77.01 -26.87
CA GLN A 383 41.06 -76.22 -27.82
C GLN A 383 39.75 -75.70 -27.20
N GLN A 384 39.07 -76.48 -26.35
CA GLN A 384 37.91 -76.02 -25.58
C GLN A 384 38.30 -74.95 -24.55
N GLN A 385 39.42 -75.08 -23.85
CA GLN A 385 39.91 -74.06 -22.93
C GLN A 385 40.30 -72.77 -23.66
N LEU A 386 41.00 -72.85 -24.78
CA LEU A 386 41.38 -71.69 -25.60
C LEU A 386 40.18 -70.99 -26.22
N SER A 387 39.20 -71.74 -26.74
CA SER A 387 37.96 -71.16 -27.27
C SER A 387 37.07 -70.56 -26.17
N ALA A 388 36.99 -71.19 -24.99
CA ALA A 388 36.30 -70.61 -23.83
C ALA A 388 36.98 -69.35 -23.31
N GLN A 389 38.32 -69.29 -23.26
CA GLN A 389 39.06 -68.07 -22.92
C GLN A 389 38.85 -66.95 -23.94
N ARG A 390 38.94 -67.26 -25.24
CA ARG A 390 38.63 -66.29 -26.31
C ARG A 390 37.21 -65.76 -26.20
N ARG A 391 36.23 -66.64 -25.94
CA ARG A 391 34.83 -66.24 -25.78
C ARG A 391 34.63 -65.36 -24.54
N ARG A 392 35.23 -65.70 -23.39
CA ARG A 392 35.19 -64.84 -22.19
C ARG A 392 35.79 -63.46 -22.43
N LEU A 393 36.98 -63.38 -23.03
CA LEU A 393 37.62 -62.11 -23.36
C LEU A 393 36.78 -61.28 -24.36
N GLN A 394 36.06 -61.94 -25.28
CA GLN A 394 35.10 -61.27 -26.16
C GLN A 394 33.84 -60.82 -25.40
N GLU A 395 33.26 -61.66 -24.54
CA GLU A 395 32.12 -61.34 -23.68
C GLU A 395 32.44 -60.14 -22.75
N GLU A 396 33.65 -60.10 -22.18
CA GLU A 396 34.19 -59.02 -21.34
C GLU A 396 34.45 -57.73 -22.15
N ALA A 397 35.04 -57.84 -23.35
CA ALA A 397 35.24 -56.69 -24.25
C ALA A 397 33.91 -56.13 -24.80
N GLU A 398 32.92 -56.98 -25.06
CA GLU A 398 31.58 -56.56 -25.45
C GLU A 398 30.81 -55.95 -24.28
N ALA A 399 30.92 -56.50 -23.07
CA ALA A 399 30.33 -55.95 -21.85
C ALA A 399 30.87 -54.55 -21.55
N THR A 400 32.19 -54.38 -21.42
CA THR A 400 32.85 -53.08 -21.17
C THR A 400 32.54 -52.06 -22.26
N ARG A 401 32.49 -52.47 -23.54
CA ARG A 401 32.03 -51.59 -24.64
C ARG A 401 30.55 -51.20 -24.49
N ASN A 402 29.68 -52.12 -24.09
CA ASN A 402 28.26 -51.86 -23.88
C ASN A 402 28.00 -50.94 -22.67
N GLU A 403 28.80 -51.09 -21.61
CA GLU A 403 28.85 -50.21 -20.44
C GLU A 403 29.29 -48.80 -20.83
N LEU A 404 30.43 -48.64 -21.53
CA LEU A 404 30.87 -47.35 -22.07
C LEU A 404 29.81 -46.71 -22.98
N TYR A 405 29.12 -47.48 -23.83
CA TYR A 405 27.98 -46.95 -24.59
C TYR A 405 26.78 -46.59 -23.70
N ALA A 406 26.53 -47.29 -22.60
CA ALA A 406 25.50 -46.92 -21.62
C ALA A 406 25.85 -45.61 -20.90
N GLU A 407 27.10 -45.44 -20.46
CA GLU A 407 27.62 -44.19 -19.88
C GLU A 407 27.56 -43.03 -20.87
N ILE A 408 27.96 -43.23 -22.13
CA ILE A 408 27.86 -42.21 -23.19
C ILE A 408 26.39 -41.85 -23.49
N ARG A 409 25.44 -42.77 -23.31
CA ARG A 409 24.00 -42.47 -23.43
C ARG A 409 23.47 -41.76 -22.18
N ALA A 410 23.88 -42.18 -20.99
CA ALA A 410 23.48 -41.58 -19.72
C ALA A 410 23.98 -40.14 -19.58
N THR A 411 25.25 -39.88 -19.89
CA THR A 411 25.85 -38.54 -19.94
C THR A 411 25.19 -37.66 -20.99
N LYS A 412 24.98 -38.14 -22.23
CA LYS A 412 24.21 -37.38 -23.24
C LYS A 412 22.79 -37.03 -22.77
N LEU A 413 22.13 -37.92 -22.05
CA LEU A 413 20.78 -37.69 -21.51
C LEU A 413 20.78 -36.76 -20.29
N ALA A 414 21.82 -36.81 -19.45
CA ALA A 414 22.04 -35.84 -18.37
C ALA A 414 22.31 -34.44 -18.93
N ASN A 415 23.28 -34.30 -19.83
CA ASN A 415 23.60 -33.04 -20.50
C ASN A 415 22.39 -32.47 -21.25
N ALA A 416 21.54 -33.32 -21.86
CA ALA A 416 20.29 -32.88 -22.49
C ALA A 416 19.30 -32.30 -21.47
N LYS A 417 19.11 -32.97 -20.32
CA LYS A 417 18.31 -32.46 -19.20
C LYS A 417 18.87 -31.15 -18.65
N GLU A 418 20.17 -31.06 -18.39
CA GLU A 418 20.83 -29.83 -17.93
C GLU A 418 20.59 -28.67 -18.92
N MET A 419 20.71 -28.92 -20.23
CA MET A 419 20.43 -27.93 -21.25
C MET A 419 18.95 -27.54 -21.33
N ASP A 420 18.01 -28.45 -21.06
CA ASP A 420 16.57 -28.14 -21.00
C ASP A 420 16.19 -27.42 -19.69
N GLU A 421 16.75 -27.82 -18.55
CA GLU A 421 16.62 -27.10 -17.28
C GLU A 421 17.20 -25.68 -17.36
N LEU A 422 18.33 -25.49 -18.04
CA LEU A 422 18.88 -24.17 -18.34
C LEU A 422 17.94 -23.36 -19.23
N LYS A 423 17.37 -23.95 -20.31
CA LYS A 423 16.34 -23.29 -21.14
C LYS A 423 15.13 -22.90 -20.29
N GLU A 424 14.62 -23.77 -19.42
CA GLU A 424 13.53 -23.43 -18.52
C GLU A 424 13.91 -22.31 -17.54
N GLN A 425 15.11 -22.32 -16.96
CA GLN A 425 15.58 -21.25 -16.09
C GLN A 425 15.70 -19.92 -16.85
N HIS A 426 16.17 -19.93 -18.09
CA HIS A 426 16.21 -18.74 -18.95
C HIS A 426 14.80 -18.26 -19.32
N MET A 427 13.88 -19.17 -19.66
CA MET A 427 12.47 -18.84 -19.91
C MET A 427 11.78 -18.27 -18.67
N ARG A 428 11.99 -18.84 -17.48
CA ARG A 428 11.49 -18.31 -16.20
C ARG A 428 12.06 -16.92 -15.89
N LYS A 429 13.35 -16.68 -16.17
CA LYS A 429 13.98 -15.34 -16.04
C LYS A 429 13.38 -14.34 -17.03
N LEU A 430 13.15 -14.73 -18.28
CA LEU A 430 12.49 -13.92 -19.32
C LEU A 430 11.03 -13.60 -18.98
N GLN A 431 10.26 -14.59 -18.52
CA GLN A 431 8.89 -14.43 -18.04
C GLN A 431 8.82 -13.48 -16.84
N ALA A 432 9.67 -13.69 -15.81
CA ALA A 432 9.74 -12.80 -14.65
C ALA A 432 10.19 -11.37 -15.00
N ALA A 433 11.02 -11.20 -16.03
CA ALA A 433 11.38 -9.87 -16.55
C ALA A 433 10.21 -9.22 -17.31
N ALA A 434 9.51 -9.97 -18.15
CA ALA A 434 8.32 -9.49 -18.87
C ALA A 434 7.17 -9.14 -17.90
N GLU A 435 6.95 -9.93 -16.85
CA GLU A 435 6.01 -9.63 -15.77
C GLU A 435 6.39 -8.35 -15.02
N LYS A 436 7.68 -8.13 -14.72
CA LYS A 436 8.14 -6.90 -14.08
C LYS A 436 7.89 -5.69 -14.96
N LEU A 437 8.29 -5.75 -16.24
CA LEU A 437 8.04 -4.67 -17.20
C LEU A 437 6.54 -4.40 -17.41
N GLN A 438 5.70 -5.44 -17.39
CA GLN A 438 4.24 -5.31 -17.48
C GLN A 438 3.64 -4.71 -16.19
N LYS A 439 4.15 -5.07 -15.01
CA LYS A 439 3.77 -4.47 -13.72
C LYS A 439 4.22 -3.01 -13.64
N GLU A 440 5.47 -2.70 -14.01
CA GLU A 440 5.99 -1.33 -14.10
C GLU A 440 5.16 -0.48 -15.08
N LYS A 441 4.78 -1.04 -16.24
CA LYS A 441 3.84 -0.41 -17.18
C LYS A 441 2.46 -0.17 -16.55
N GLN A 442 1.91 -1.16 -15.83
CA GLN A 442 0.63 -1.03 -15.14
C GLN A 442 0.68 0.01 -14.01
N ASP A 443 1.76 0.06 -13.24
CA ASP A 443 1.99 1.06 -12.19
C ASP A 443 2.14 2.47 -12.77
N ILE A 444 2.81 2.61 -13.93
CA ILE A 444 2.93 3.88 -14.66
C ILE A 444 1.56 4.30 -15.23
N MET A 445 0.79 3.37 -15.80
CA MET A 445 -0.58 3.64 -16.25
C MET A 445 -1.48 4.07 -15.08
N ALA A 446 -1.48 3.33 -13.97
CA ALA A 446 -2.27 3.65 -12.79
C ALA A 446 -1.87 5.00 -12.16
N LYS A 447 -0.57 5.36 -12.17
CA LYS A 447 -0.10 6.70 -11.80
C LYS A 447 -0.68 7.76 -12.72
N TYR A 448 -0.52 7.64 -14.04
CA TYR A 448 -1.08 8.61 -14.98
C TYR A 448 -2.61 8.68 -14.94
N GLU A 449 -3.32 7.57 -14.70
CA GLU A 449 -4.77 7.55 -14.48
C GLU A 449 -5.14 8.29 -13.18
N SER A 450 -4.38 8.11 -12.10
CA SER A 450 -4.59 8.83 -10.83
C SER A 450 -4.26 10.33 -10.94
N GLU A 451 -3.17 10.69 -11.64
CA GLU A 451 -2.78 12.08 -11.92
C GLU A 451 -3.81 12.76 -12.83
N PHE A 452 -4.30 12.07 -13.88
CA PHE A 452 -5.36 12.56 -14.76
C PHE A 452 -6.67 12.77 -14.00
N MET A 453 -7.06 11.83 -13.13
CA MET A 453 -8.26 11.96 -12.30
C MET A 453 -8.10 13.09 -11.27
N ALA A 454 -6.92 13.27 -10.66
CA ALA A 454 -6.63 14.39 -9.77
C ALA A 454 -6.66 15.75 -10.48
N LEU A 455 -6.06 15.87 -11.68
CA LEU A 455 -6.17 17.08 -12.51
C LEU A 455 -7.62 17.36 -12.93
N ARG A 456 -8.39 16.32 -13.24
CA ARG A 456 -9.81 16.44 -13.62
C ARG A 456 -10.66 16.87 -12.44
N GLU A 457 -10.44 16.32 -11.25
CA GLU A 457 -11.10 16.74 -10.01
C GLU A 457 -10.71 18.17 -9.63
N GLN A 458 -9.42 18.52 -9.68
CA GLN A 458 -8.94 19.89 -9.47
C GLN A 458 -9.59 20.87 -10.46
N THR A 459 -9.62 20.54 -11.75
CA THR A 459 -10.28 21.37 -12.78
C THR A 459 -11.77 21.52 -12.51
N SER A 460 -12.45 20.44 -12.07
CA SER A 460 -13.86 20.48 -11.67
C SER A 460 -14.06 21.38 -10.44
N VAL A 461 -13.19 21.29 -9.43
CA VAL A 461 -13.21 22.15 -8.23
C VAL A 461 -12.93 23.60 -8.59
N GLU A 462 -11.99 23.89 -9.48
CA GLU A 462 -11.71 25.24 -9.99
C GLU A 462 -12.89 25.81 -10.79
N CYS A 463 -13.55 25.00 -11.63
CA CYS A 463 -14.78 25.38 -12.32
C CYS A 463 -15.93 25.68 -11.35
N GLU A 464 -16.14 24.85 -10.31
CA GLU A 464 -17.21 25.07 -9.34
C GLU A 464 -16.90 26.25 -8.42
N GLN A 465 -15.64 26.44 -8.02
CA GLN A 465 -15.19 27.65 -7.33
C GLN A 465 -15.39 28.89 -8.21
N PHE A 466 -15.09 28.84 -9.51
CA PHE A 466 -15.31 29.96 -10.42
C PHE A 466 -16.81 30.27 -10.59
N LYS A 467 -17.68 29.25 -10.68
CA LYS A 467 -19.15 29.42 -10.67
C LYS A 467 -19.64 30.02 -9.35
N VAL A 468 -19.12 29.59 -8.20
CA VAL A 468 -19.46 30.15 -6.89
C VAL A 468 -18.98 31.60 -6.78
N GLN A 469 -17.76 31.92 -7.21
CA GLN A 469 -17.23 33.28 -7.24
C GLN A 469 -18.02 34.19 -8.19
N LEU A 470 -18.34 33.73 -9.40
CA LEU A 470 -19.13 34.48 -10.37
C LEU A 470 -20.56 34.73 -9.86
N THR A 471 -21.23 33.70 -9.32
CA THR A 471 -22.55 33.90 -8.72
C THR A 471 -22.49 34.76 -7.44
N SER A 472 -21.37 34.76 -6.69
CA SER A 472 -21.18 35.70 -5.58
C SER A 472 -21.07 37.13 -6.10
N LYS A 473 -20.18 37.40 -7.07
CA LYS A 473 -20.03 38.72 -7.69
C LYS A 473 -21.37 39.25 -8.23
N LEU A 474 -22.12 38.42 -8.95
CA LEU A 474 -23.45 38.75 -9.45
C LEU A 474 -24.46 39.01 -8.32
N ARG A 475 -24.45 38.24 -7.22
CA ARG A 475 -25.28 38.55 -6.03
C ARG A 475 -24.86 39.87 -5.38
N ASP A 476 -23.57 40.15 -5.29
CA ASP A 476 -23.04 41.38 -4.70
C ASP A 476 -23.34 42.60 -5.59
N GLU A 477 -23.30 42.44 -6.91
CA GLU A 477 -23.69 43.45 -7.90
C GLU A 477 -25.19 43.72 -7.83
N MET A 478 -26.05 42.69 -7.88
CA MET A 478 -27.49 42.82 -7.67
C MET A 478 -27.82 43.44 -6.29
N ALA A 479 -27.05 43.15 -5.24
CA ALA A 479 -27.22 43.74 -3.93
C ALA A 479 -26.82 45.23 -3.89
N ARG A 480 -25.74 45.62 -4.58
CA ARG A 480 -25.36 47.03 -4.75
C ARG A 480 -26.39 47.79 -5.59
N GLU A 481 -26.86 47.23 -6.69
CA GLU A 481 -27.92 47.82 -7.52
C GLU A 481 -29.22 47.98 -6.72
N LYS A 482 -29.59 46.97 -5.92
CA LYS A 482 -30.74 47.06 -5.00
C LYS A 482 -30.54 48.17 -3.97
N GLN A 483 -29.38 48.24 -3.31
CA GLN A 483 -29.09 49.28 -2.32
C GLN A 483 -29.07 50.68 -2.95
N GLU A 484 -28.57 50.82 -4.18
CA GLU A 484 -28.55 52.07 -4.92
C GLU A 484 -29.96 52.48 -5.37
N LEU A 485 -30.80 51.54 -5.82
CA LEU A 485 -32.23 51.78 -6.06
C LEU A 485 -32.97 52.15 -4.78
N GLU A 486 -32.72 51.47 -3.66
CA GLU A 486 -33.28 51.83 -2.34
C GLU A 486 -32.82 53.24 -1.92
N ARG A 487 -31.56 53.61 -2.15
CA ARG A 487 -31.01 54.95 -1.92
C ARG A 487 -31.66 56.00 -2.82
N GLN A 488 -31.87 55.71 -4.10
CA GLN A 488 -32.55 56.62 -5.05
C GLN A 488 -34.05 56.75 -4.75
N MET A 489 -34.72 55.69 -4.30
CA MET A 489 -36.11 55.73 -3.83
C MET A 489 -36.25 56.52 -2.54
N LEU A 490 -35.32 56.38 -1.60
CA LEU A 490 -35.24 57.23 -0.40
C LEU A 490 -34.99 58.70 -0.79
N GLN A 491 -33.99 58.99 -1.63
CA GLN A 491 -33.70 60.35 -2.08
C GLN A 491 -34.85 61.00 -2.85
N THR A 492 -35.58 60.24 -3.69
CA THR A 492 -36.75 60.78 -4.40
C THR A 492 -38.02 60.85 -3.55
N ARG A 493 -38.11 60.09 -2.45
CA ARG A 493 -39.10 60.31 -1.37
C ARG A 493 -38.74 61.58 -0.59
N ASP A 494 -37.49 61.71 -0.17
CA ASP A 494 -37.02 62.76 0.72
C ASP A 494 -36.99 64.11 -0.02
N ALA A 495 -36.60 64.16 -1.29
CA ALA A 495 -36.76 65.35 -2.14
C ALA A 495 -38.23 65.74 -2.34
N LYS A 496 -39.18 64.79 -2.34
CA LYS A 496 -40.63 65.11 -2.35
C LYS A 496 -41.11 65.63 -1.00
N ILE A 497 -40.55 65.14 0.11
CA ILE A 497 -40.80 65.65 1.45
C ILE A 497 -40.25 67.08 1.57
N GLU A 498 -39.02 67.34 1.13
CA GLU A 498 -38.43 68.68 1.09
C GLU A 498 -39.22 69.63 0.19
N LEU A 499 -39.68 69.20 -0.99
CA LEU A 499 -40.57 70.02 -1.84
C LEU A 499 -41.95 70.30 -1.21
N VAL A 500 -42.39 69.50 -0.23
CA VAL A 500 -43.60 69.78 0.57
C VAL A 500 -43.26 70.69 1.76
N ILE A 501 -42.12 70.49 2.42
CA ILE A 501 -41.61 71.36 3.49
C ILE A 501 -41.37 72.77 2.95
N GLU A 502 -40.69 72.92 1.83
CA GLU A 502 -40.42 74.20 1.17
C GLU A 502 -41.72 74.90 0.78
N LYS A 503 -42.70 74.18 0.21
CA LYS A 503 -44.03 74.74 -0.07
C LYS A 503 -44.77 75.17 1.19
N LEU A 504 -44.77 74.38 2.26
CA LEU A 504 -45.40 74.75 3.53
C LEU A 504 -44.68 75.91 4.23
N GLN A 505 -43.34 75.99 4.12
CA GLN A 505 -42.54 77.11 4.59
C GLN A 505 -42.81 78.38 3.78
N GLU A 506 -42.98 78.27 2.47
CA GLU A 506 -43.27 79.39 1.58
C GLU A 506 -44.73 79.86 1.71
N GLU A 507 -45.69 78.95 1.84
CA GLU A 507 -47.09 79.27 2.21
C GLU A 507 -47.14 79.94 3.58
N SER A 508 -46.38 79.46 4.56
CA SER A 508 -46.24 80.07 5.89
C SER A 508 -45.59 81.46 5.81
N ARG A 509 -44.49 81.63 5.07
CA ARG A 509 -43.86 82.94 4.79
C ARG A 509 -44.86 83.89 4.16
N GLN A 510 -45.58 83.47 3.12
CA GLN A 510 -46.58 84.31 2.48
C GLN A 510 -47.76 84.62 3.40
N MET A 511 -48.14 83.73 4.32
CA MET A 511 -49.17 84.02 5.33
C MET A 511 -48.68 85.04 6.37
N VAL A 512 -47.44 84.91 6.85
CA VAL A 512 -46.78 85.90 7.72
C VAL A 512 -46.65 87.24 6.99
N GLU A 513 -46.10 87.26 5.77
CA GLU A 513 -45.91 88.47 4.97
C GLU A 513 -47.25 89.13 4.57
N ARG A 514 -48.33 88.35 4.39
CA ARG A 514 -49.70 88.88 4.24
C ARG A 514 -50.22 89.49 5.55
N ALA A 515 -49.91 88.92 6.71
CA ALA A 515 -50.27 89.47 8.02
C ALA A 515 -49.47 90.74 8.34
N GLU A 516 -48.17 90.73 8.10
CA GLU A 516 -47.27 91.89 8.22
C GLU A 516 -47.70 93.03 7.31
N ARG A 517 -47.92 92.79 6.00
CA ARG A 517 -48.45 93.82 5.09
C ARG A 517 -49.82 94.36 5.53
N ARG A 518 -50.67 93.56 6.19
CA ARG A 518 -51.94 94.04 6.77
C ARG A 518 -51.70 94.91 8.01
N SER A 519 -50.80 94.50 8.90
CA SER A 519 -50.40 95.26 10.10
C SER A 519 -49.75 96.59 9.73
N GLN A 520 -48.76 96.55 8.83
CA GLN A 520 -48.01 97.72 8.35
C GLN A 520 -48.89 98.71 7.58
N LYS A 521 -49.93 98.23 6.86
CA LYS A 521 -50.96 99.09 6.26
C LYS A 521 -51.84 99.78 7.30
N LYS A 522 -52.27 99.08 8.36
CA LYS A 522 -52.99 99.73 9.48
C LYS A 522 -52.12 100.80 10.14
N PHE A 523 -50.88 100.45 10.50
CA PHE A 523 -49.93 101.37 11.11
C PHE A 523 -49.64 102.60 10.24
N SER A 524 -49.55 102.44 8.91
CA SER A 524 -49.37 103.59 8.00
C SER A 524 -50.63 104.45 7.87
N GLN A 525 -51.83 103.85 7.93
CA GLN A 525 -53.11 104.57 7.95
C GLN A 525 -53.29 105.36 9.25
N GLU A 526 -53.06 104.72 10.40
CA GLU A 526 -53.07 105.33 11.73
C GLU A 526 -52.06 106.49 11.82
N ARG A 527 -50.81 106.26 11.39
CA ARG A 527 -49.78 107.31 11.31
C ARG A 527 -50.21 108.48 10.42
N ALA A 528 -50.78 108.21 9.24
CA ALA A 528 -51.28 109.25 8.35
C ALA A 528 -52.52 109.97 8.89
N GLU A 529 -53.27 109.38 9.83
CA GLU A 529 -54.32 110.08 10.59
C GLU A 529 -53.74 110.97 11.68
N TYR A 530 -52.74 110.50 12.43
CA TYR A 530 -52.08 111.33 13.44
C TYR A 530 -51.32 112.51 12.82
N GLU A 531 -50.63 112.31 11.68
CA GLU A 531 -50.00 113.41 10.93
C GLU A 531 -51.02 114.41 10.37
N ARG A 532 -52.25 113.99 10.01
CA ARG A 532 -53.35 114.91 9.65
C ARG A 532 -53.89 115.68 10.86
N LYS A 533 -54.14 114.99 11.97
CA LYS A 533 -54.61 115.61 13.23
C LYS A 533 -53.60 116.65 13.73
N LEU A 534 -52.30 116.33 13.69
CA LEU A 534 -51.21 117.23 14.09
C LEU A 534 -51.10 118.49 13.21
N LYS A 535 -51.32 118.35 11.89
CA LYS A 535 -51.39 119.52 10.98
C LYS A 535 -52.59 120.40 11.30
N GLN A 536 -53.77 119.80 11.48
CA GLN A 536 -54.99 120.53 11.84
C GLN A 536 -54.85 121.26 13.18
N THR A 537 -54.22 120.68 14.19
CA THR A 537 -53.95 121.39 15.46
C THR A 537 -52.95 122.53 15.26
N GLY A 538 -51.86 122.33 14.50
CA GLY A 538 -50.89 123.39 14.20
C GLY A 538 -51.46 124.55 13.37
N GLU A 539 -52.39 124.26 12.44
CA GLU A 539 -53.14 125.26 11.69
C GLU A 539 -54.07 126.09 12.60
N ILE A 540 -54.76 125.44 13.55
CA ILE A 540 -55.61 126.11 14.54
C ILE A 540 -54.77 126.95 15.52
N GLU A 541 -53.63 126.43 16.00
CA GLU A 541 -52.68 127.16 16.85
C GLU A 541 -52.12 128.39 16.14
N GLY A 542 -51.75 128.27 14.85
CA GLY A 542 -51.29 129.39 14.04
C GLY A 542 -52.33 130.50 13.92
N VAL A 543 -53.58 130.15 13.56
CA VAL A 543 -54.70 131.10 13.49
C VAL A 543 -54.95 131.77 14.85
N TRP A 544 -54.83 131.04 15.96
CA TRP A 544 -55.02 131.60 17.30
C TRP A 544 -53.86 132.55 17.70
N MET A 545 -52.62 132.20 17.36
CA MET A 545 -51.44 133.03 17.64
C MET A 545 -51.46 134.36 16.87
N ASP A 546 -51.86 134.35 15.60
CA ASP A 546 -52.01 135.59 14.83
C ASP A 546 -53.24 136.40 15.29
N LYS A 547 -54.31 135.76 15.77
CA LYS A 547 -55.42 136.46 16.43
C LYS A 547 -54.98 137.12 17.74
N ASN A 548 -54.09 136.49 18.48
CA ASN A 548 -53.51 137.06 19.71
C ASN A 548 -52.60 138.27 19.39
N ARG A 549 -51.77 138.19 18.34
CA ARG A 549 -51.02 139.36 17.81
C ARG A 549 -51.93 140.51 17.41
N GLU A 550 -52.98 140.24 16.64
CA GLU A 550 -53.99 141.24 16.26
C GLU A 550 -54.58 141.97 17.48
N LEU A 551 -54.82 141.26 18.59
CA LEU A 551 -55.36 141.85 19.82
C LEU A 551 -54.30 142.64 20.59
N HIS A 552 -53.07 142.15 20.65
CA HIS A 552 -51.94 142.86 21.26
C HIS A 552 -51.66 144.20 20.54
N ASP A 553 -51.63 144.19 19.20
CA ASP A 553 -51.46 145.40 18.38
C ASP A 553 -52.62 146.40 18.53
N LYS A 554 -53.83 145.93 18.87
CA LYS A 554 -54.99 146.80 19.13
C LYS A 554 -54.93 147.38 20.55
N LEU A 555 -54.55 146.58 21.54
CA LEU A 555 -54.28 147.06 22.90
C LEU A 555 -53.19 148.13 22.91
N SER A 556 -52.02 147.87 22.33
CA SER A 556 -50.92 148.84 22.28
C SER A 556 -51.20 150.12 21.47
N LYS A 557 -52.27 150.16 20.68
CA LYS A 557 -52.78 151.40 20.04
C LYS A 557 -53.75 152.14 20.94
N LEU A 558 -54.65 151.42 21.63
CA LEU A 558 -55.59 151.99 22.60
C LEU A 558 -54.87 152.54 23.84
N GLU A 559 -53.82 151.87 24.33
CA GLU A 559 -52.99 152.33 25.45
C GLU A 559 -52.32 153.67 25.15
N ARG A 560 -51.79 153.87 23.94
CA ARG A 560 -51.18 155.14 23.51
C ARG A 560 -52.20 156.27 23.47
N LEU A 561 -53.34 156.04 22.82
CA LEU A 561 -54.44 157.01 22.76
C LEU A 561 -54.98 157.35 24.17
N HIS A 562 -55.05 156.38 25.06
CA HIS A 562 -55.48 156.57 26.44
C HIS A 562 -54.48 157.40 27.27
N ASP A 563 -53.18 157.17 27.09
CA ASP A 563 -52.14 157.96 27.76
C ASP A 563 -51.92 159.34 27.12
N GLU A 564 -52.31 159.54 25.86
CA GLU A 564 -52.42 160.86 25.21
C GLU A 564 -53.62 161.64 25.82
N LEU A 565 -54.82 161.04 25.81
CA LEU A 565 -56.04 161.63 26.41
C LEU A 565 -55.93 161.88 27.92
N ARG A 566 -55.10 161.10 28.64
CA ARG A 566 -54.75 161.37 30.05
C ARG A 566 -53.96 162.65 30.20
N ARG A 567 -52.91 162.87 29.40
CA ARG A 567 -52.08 164.09 29.47
C ARG A 567 -52.91 165.34 29.14
N GLU A 568 -53.82 165.24 28.18
CA GLU A 568 -54.77 166.31 27.87
C GLU A 568 -55.73 166.57 29.05
N ASN A 569 -56.27 165.53 29.70
CA ASN A 569 -57.09 165.69 30.90
C ASN A 569 -56.32 166.27 32.10
N GLU A 570 -55.06 165.90 32.28
CA GLU A 570 -54.20 166.43 33.36
C GLU A 570 -53.82 167.89 33.14
N ALA A 571 -53.66 168.33 31.88
CA ALA A 571 -53.47 169.74 31.54
C ALA A 571 -54.77 170.54 31.76
N LEU A 572 -55.88 170.12 31.15
CA LEU A 572 -57.19 170.76 31.31
C LEU A 572 -57.64 170.78 32.78
N GLY A 573 -57.30 169.74 33.56
CA GLY A 573 -57.57 169.66 34.99
C GLY A 573 -56.73 170.62 35.84
N GLN A 574 -55.56 171.05 35.37
CA GLN A 574 -54.77 172.12 36.02
C GLN A 574 -55.34 173.50 35.69
N ASP A 575 -55.74 173.74 34.44
CA ASP A 575 -56.38 175.00 34.04
C ASP A 575 -57.74 175.19 34.71
N LEU A 576 -58.56 174.13 34.82
CA LEU A 576 -59.83 174.15 35.55
C LEU A 576 -59.65 174.45 37.05
N ARG A 577 -58.58 173.99 37.69
CA ARG A 577 -58.26 174.35 39.09
C ARG A 577 -57.89 175.82 39.20
N GLN A 578 -56.97 176.30 38.34
CA GLN A 578 -56.59 177.71 38.31
C GLN A 578 -57.77 178.65 37.97
N ALA A 579 -58.76 178.20 37.20
CA ALA A 579 -60.00 178.92 36.98
C ALA A 579 -60.90 178.86 38.23
N GLY A 580 -61.10 177.68 38.80
CA GLY A 580 -61.92 177.44 40.00
C GLY A 580 -61.47 178.26 41.21
N ASP A 581 -60.17 178.33 41.48
CA ASP A 581 -59.62 179.11 42.60
C ASP A 581 -59.95 180.60 42.45
N LYS A 582 -59.71 181.17 41.26
CA LYS A 582 -60.04 182.57 40.91
C LYS A 582 -61.55 182.83 40.98
N THR A 583 -62.37 181.89 40.56
CA THR A 583 -63.84 181.97 40.69
C THR A 583 -64.28 181.90 42.15
N SER A 584 -63.59 181.12 43.00
CA SER A 584 -63.91 181.02 44.43
C SER A 584 -63.63 182.33 45.19
N ASP A 585 -62.54 183.03 44.85
CA ASP A 585 -62.19 184.34 45.44
C ASP A 585 -63.19 185.43 45.04
N LEU A 586 -63.70 185.39 43.80
CA LEU A 586 -64.75 186.31 43.33
C LEU A 586 -66.11 185.96 43.95
N ALA A 587 -66.46 184.68 44.05
CA ALA A 587 -67.69 184.22 44.68
C ALA A 587 -67.75 184.62 46.16
N ARG A 588 -66.64 184.52 46.90
CA ARG A 588 -66.55 184.92 48.31
C ARG A 588 -66.89 186.41 48.49
N ARG A 589 -66.26 187.29 47.69
CA ARG A 589 -66.52 188.75 47.71
C ARG A 589 -67.99 189.08 47.40
N LEU A 590 -68.56 188.44 46.37
CA LEU A 590 -69.98 188.60 46.03
C LEU A 590 -70.92 188.07 47.10
N HIS A 591 -70.51 187.09 47.92
CA HIS A 591 -71.34 186.55 48.99
C HIS A 591 -71.36 187.49 50.22
N GLU A 592 -70.22 188.12 50.52
CA GLU A 592 -70.11 189.18 51.54
C GLU A 592 -71.00 190.39 51.21
N GLU A 593 -71.02 190.85 49.95
CA GLU A 593 -71.85 191.98 49.50
C GLU A 593 -73.36 191.63 49.50
N ARG A 594 -73.74 190.43 49.04
CA ARG A 594 -75.15 189.97 49.07
C ARG A 594 -75.72 189.96 50.48
N ARG A 595 -74.95 189.46 51.44
CA ARG A 595 -75.38 189.35 52.85
C ARG A 595 -75.72 190.73 53.45
N GLN A 596 -74.91 191.75 53.15
CA GLN A 596 -75.15 193.13 53.58
C GLN A 596 -76.44 193.74 52.97
N HIS A 597 -76.81 193.31 51.76
CA HIS A 597 -78.08 193.67 51.13
C HIS A 597 -79.28 192.89 51.68
N GLU A 598 -79.14 191.58 51.97
CA GLU A 598 -80.21 190.77 52.56
C GLU A 598 -80.58 191.26 53.98
N ASP A 599 -79.58 191.55 54.81
CA ASP A 599 -79.77 192.10 56.17
C ASP A 599 -80.44 193.49 56.19
N SER A 600 -80.39 194.23 55.08
CA SER A 600 -81.05 195.55 54.95
C SER A 600 -82.43 195.48 54.28
N VAL A 601 -82.69 194.51 53.39
CA VAL A 601 -84.04 194.23 52.86
C VAL A 601 -84.97 193.70 53.96
N ALA A 602 -84.50 192.75 54.79
CA ALA A 602 -85.29 192.14 55.86
C ALA A 602 -85.82 193.15 56.91
N GLN A 603 -85.17 194.31 57.04
CA GLN A 603 -85.63 195.40 57.92
C GLN A 603 -86.78 196.21 57.33
N LEU A 604 -86.91 196.26 56.00
CA LEU A 604 -87.97 196.99 55.31
C LEU A 604 -89.27 196.15 55.23
N GLU A 605 -89.16 194.87 54.89
CA GLU A 605 -90.32 193.96 54.79
C GLU A 605 -91.12 193.91 56.11
N LYS A 606 -90.39 193.80 57.23
CA LYS A 606 -90.94 193.76 58.59
C LYS A 606 -91.74 195.02 58.98
N ARG A 607 -91.51 196.14 58.28
CA ARG A 607 -92.21 197.43 58.47
C ARG A 607 -93.44 197.59 57.57
N CYS A 608 -93.48 196.87 56.44
CA CYS A 608 -94.69 196.79 55.61
C CYS A 608 -95.73 195.85 56.22
N SER A 609 -95.30 194.71 56.80
CA SER A 609 -96.23 193.73 57.40
C SER A 609 -97.13 194.32 58.49
N SER A 610 -96.61 195.22 59.32
CA SER A 610 -97.38 195.83 60.43
C SER A 610 -98.44 196.83 59.98
N LEU A 611 -98.36 197.37 58.76
CA LEU A 611 -99.40 198.26 58.22
C LEU A 611 -100.51 197.50 57.48
N HIS A 612 -100.25 196.24 57.10
CA HIS A 612 -101.23 195.39 56.44
C HIS A 612 -102.30 194.92 57.45
N THR A 613 -101.86 194.48 58.64
CA THR A 613 -102.72 193.97 59.72
C THR A 613 -103.76 194.98 60.21
N ASP A 614 -103.39 196.26 60.28
CA ASP A 614 -104.29 197.33 60.74
C ASP A 614 -105.43 197.57 59.73
N SER A 615 -105.19 197.33 58.44
CA SER A 615 -106.18 197.47 57.37
C SER A 615 -107.21 196.32 57.39
N GLU A 616 -106.74 195.10 57.64
CA GLU A 616 -107.62 193.92 57.77
C GLU A 616 -108.57 194.04 58.98
N TYR A 617 -108.08 194.59 60.10
CA TYR A 617 -108.86 194.75 61.34
C TYR A 617 -110.10 195.63 61.15
N ALA A 618 -110.01 196.69 60.34
CA ALA A 618 -111.13 197.57 60.02
C ALA A 618 -112.20 196.88 59.13
N GLN A 619 -111.77 196.06 58.17
CA GLN A 619 -112.70 195.32 57.29
C GLN A 619 -113.46 194.22 58.05
N GLN A 620 -112.84 193.62 59.08
CA GLN A 620 -113.50 192.63 59.94
C GLN A 620 -114.62 193.23 60.80
N GLN A 621 -114.55 194.52 61.19
CA GLN A 621 -115.66 195.14 61.94
C GLN A 621 -116.92 195.32 61.07
N GLN A 622 -116.76 195.64 59.78
CA GLN A 622 -117.89 195.82 58.85
C GLN A 622 -118.62 194.50 58.53
N SER A 623 -117.94 193.35 58.57
CA SER A 623 -118.59 192.05 58.34
C SER A 623 -119.41 191.56 59.54
N VAL A 624 -119.06 191.98 60.77
CA VAL A 624 -119.72 191.56 62.01
C VAL A 624 -121.10 192.20 62.20
N GLU A 625 -121.27 193.51 61.97
CA GLU A 625 -122.59 194.14 62.11
C GLU A 625 -123.59 193.71 61.03
N ILE A 626 -123.13 193.44 59.81
CA ILE A 626 -123.99 192.92 58.73
C ILE A 626 -124.45 191.48 59.01
N ALA A 627 -123.69 190.72 59.81
CA ALA A 627 -124.10 189.41 60.31
C ALA A 627 -125.17 189.49 61.42
N SER A 628 -125.11 190.50 62.31
CA SER A 628 -126.00 190.58 63.47
C SER A 628 -127.47 190.85 63.13
N LEU A 629 -127.73 191.69 62.10
CA LEU A 629 -129.09 191.97 61.60
C LEU A 629 -129.86 190.71 61.16
N ARG A 630 -129.15 189.71 60.63
CA ARG A 630 -129.75 188.50 60.04
C ARG A 630 -130.01 187.38 61.04
N GLU A 631 -129.36 187.41 62.20
CA GLU A 631 -129.35 186.25 63.11
C GLU A 631 -130.65 186.13 63.93
N LYS A 632 -131.13 187.22 64.56
CA LYS A 632 -132.21 187.14 65.57
C LYS A 632 -133.57 187.70 65.13
N GLN A 633 -133.68 188.07 63.87
CA GLN A 633 -134.96 187.94 63.14
C GLN A 633 -135.50 186.50 63.23
N ALA A 634 -134.62 185.49 63.18
CA ALA A 634 -134.96 184.07 63.32
C ALA A 634 -135.18 183.60 64.78
N ALA A 635 -135.16 184.49 65.77
CA ALA A 635 -135.42 184.14 67.18
C ALA A 635 -136.84 184.54 67.66
N MET A 636 -137.56 185.35 66.89
CA MET A 636 -139.04 185.45 67.01
C MET A 636 -139.73 184.12 66.69
N GLU A 637 -139.02 183.16 66.10
CA GLU A 637 -139.53 181.80 65.85
C GLU A 637 -139.48 180.94 67.14
N SER A 638 -138.64 181.31 68.13
CA SER A 638 -138.57 180.66 69.45
C SER A 638 -139.60 181.19 70.47
N HIS A 639 -140.14 182.40 70.24
CA HIS A 639 -141.29 182.97 70.97
C HIS A 639 -142.53 182.02 70.99
N PHE A 640 -142.59 181.06 70.08
CA PHE A 640 -143.71 180.11 69.96
C PHE A 640 -143.53 178.76 70.68
N GLN A 641 -142.32 178.30 71.04
CA GLN A 641 -142.13 176.88 71.38
C GLN A 641 -142.08 176.56 72.88
N GLN A 642 -141.21 177.18 73.70
CA GLN A 642 -141.19 176.87 75.15
C GLN A 642 -142.21 177.66 75.99
N GLN A 643 -143.09 178.41 75.31
CA GLN A 643 -144.41 178.80 75.79
C GLN A 643 -145.32 177.58 76.11
N VAL A 644 -144.90 176.35 75.77
CA VAL A 644 -145.61 175.08 75.94
C VAL A 644 -145.23 174.30 77.22
N GLN A 645 -144.11 174.59 77.90
CA GLN A 645 -143.53 173.61 78.84
C GLN A 645 -142.94 174.14 80.18
N LYS A 646 -143.49 175.10 80.95
CA LYS A 646 -144.81 175.76 81.00
C LYS A 646 -146.06 174.87 81.04
N LEU A 647 -145.84 173.57 81.21
CA LEU A 647 -146.83 172.54 81.51
C LEU A 647 -146.24 171.45 82.40
N ARG A 648 -144.96 171.60 82.80
CA ARG A 648 -144.17 170.56 83.49
C ARG A 648 -143.23 171.20 84.52
N ASP A 649 -143.71 171.86 85.59
CA ASP A 649 -145.06 171.87 86.23
C ASP A 649 -145.71 170.48 86.41
N GLU A 650 -144.86 169.46 86.33
CA GLU A 650 -145.12 168.04 86.49
C GLU A 650 -143.81 167.50 87.07
N HIS A 651 -143.92 166.64 88.08
CA HIS A 651 -142.79 165.92 88.68
C HIS A 651 -141.80 166.86 89.40
N ASP A 652 -142.23 167.64 90.39
CA ASP A 652 -143.08 167.29 91.56
C ASP A 652 -142.64 166.03 92.35
N THR A 653 -141.85 165.12 91.77
CA THR A 653 -141.76 163.71 92.22
C THR A 653 -140.35 163.12 92.17
N ALA A 654 -139.33 163.88 91.74
CA ALA A 654 -137.92 163.62 92.10
C ALA A 654 -137.56 164.25 93.48
N LEU A 655 -138.44 165.13 93.96
CA LEU A 655 -138.90 165.18 95.35
C LEU A 655 -138.95 163.74 95.94
N SER A 656 -138.70 163.56 97.25
CA SER A 656 -138.65 162.26 97.94
C SER A 656 -137.35 161.45 97.76
N ASN A 657 -136.80 161.29 96.55
CA ASN A 657 -135.54 160.53 96.36
C ASN A 657 -134.30 161.25 96.95
N LEU A 658 -134.48 162.51 97.33
CA LEU A 658 -133.78 163.29 98.37
C LEU A 658 -133.08 162.48 99.49
N HIS A 659 -133.69 161.40 99.99
CA HIS A 659 -133.30 160.80 101.28
C HIS A 659 -132.58 159.44 101.23
N GLU A 660 -132.61 158.68 100.13
CA GLU A 660 -132.34 157.24 100.25
C GLU A 660 -130.85 156.84 100.26
N ARG A 661 -129.99 157.47 99.46
CA ARG A 661 -128.58 157.00 99.29
C ARG A 661 -127.53 157.64 100.20
N VAL A 662 -127.96 158.46 101.16
CA VAL A 662 -127.17 158.69 102.39
C VAL A 662 -127.03 157.39 103.21
N LYS A 663 -127.97 156.45 103.03
CA LYS A 663 -128.09 155.19 103.78
C LYS A 663 -127.16 154.06 103.30
N ALA A 664 -126.43 154.26 102.19
CA ALA A 664 -125.58 153.25 101.57
C ALA A 664 -124.35 153.94 100.91
N THR A 665 -123.09 153.58 101.22
CA THR A 665 -122.60 152.33 101.83
C THR A 665 -121.22 152.62 102.47
N VAL A 666 -121.09 153.18 103.68
CA VAL A 666 -121.39 152.56 104.99
C VAL A 666 -120.98 151.08 105.02
N ALA A 667 -121.88 150.16 104.65
CA ALA A 667 -121.68 148.69 104.67
C ALA A 667 -120.66 148.12 103.65
N ARG A 668 -119.60 148.87 103.33
CA ARG A 668 -118.41 148.43 102.58
C ARG A 668 -117.11 148.89 103.26
N LYS A 669 -117.18 149.26 104.55
CA LYS A 669 -116.01 149.26 105.45
C LYS A 669 -115.85 147.92 106.16
N ASP A 670 -116.93 147.14 106.28
CA ASP A 670 -116.99 145.88 107.03
C ASP A 670 -116.55 144.65 106.20
N GLN A 671 -116.47 144.84 104.88
CA GLN A 671 -116.02 143.88 103.87
C GLN A 671 -114.91 144.62 103.11
N VAL A 672 -113.64 144.23 103.14
CA VAL A 672 -113.09 142.86 102.98
C VAL A 672 -112.02 142.53 104.04
N ILE A 673 -112.26 142.86 105.31
CA ILE A 673 -111.40 142.43 106.45
C ILE A 673 -111.32 140.87 106.54
N ALA A 674 -112.28 140.17 105.92
CA ALA A 674 -112.36 138.70 105.87
C ALA A 674 -111.30 138.01 104.98
N GLU A 675 -110.95 138.54 103.80
CA GLU A 675 -110.10 137.80 102.84
C GLU A 675 -108.64 137.63 103.33
N LEU A 676 -108.19 138.51 104.25
CA LEU A 676 -106.92 138.38 104.98
C LEU A 676 -106.81 137.12 105.88
N GLN A 677 -107.86 136.30 105.96
CA GLN A 677 -107.89 135.08 106.78
C GLN A 677 -107.87 133.77 105.96
N GLU A 678 -108.19 133.79 104.66
CA GLU A 678 -108.47 132.56 103.89
C GLU A 678 -107.24 132.00 103.13
N GLU A 679 -106.35 132.86 102.62
CA GLU A 679 -105.15 132.42 101.87
C GLU A 679 -104.22 131.51 102.69
N LEU A 680 -104.23 131.64 104.01
CA LEU A 680 -103.40 130.86 104.95
C LEU A 680 -103.81 129.37 104.99
N HIS A 681 -105.03 129.01 104.60
CA HIS A 681 -105.54 127.64 104.72
C HIS A 681 -105.11 126.72 103.55
N ILE A 682 -105.04 127.26 102.33
CA ILE A 682 -104.94 126.46 101.09
C ILE A 682 -103.57 125.77 100.92
N LEU A 683 -102.52 126.28 101.56
CA LEU A 683 -101.18 125.69 101.52
C LEU A 683 -101.13 124.28 102.13
N GLN A 684 -102.04 123.94 103.04
CA GLN A 684 -102.03 122.67 103.77
C GLN A 684 -102.38 121.45 102.89
N VAL A 685 -103.23 121.63 101.87
CA VAL A 685 -103.92 120.52 101.17
C VAL A 685 -103.10 119.92 100.01
N LYS A 686 -102.02 120.58 99.56
CA LYS A 686 -101.31 120.20 98.33
C LYS A 686 -100.36 118.99 98.47
N LEU A 687 -100.02 118.59 99.69
CA LEU A 687 -98.99 117.57 99.94
C LEU A 687 -99.51 116.14 99.67
N ASP A 688 -100.72 115.82 100.14
CA ASP A 688 -101.27 114.45 100.19
C ASP A 688 -101.45 113.79 98.81
N LYS A 689 -101.72 114.59 97.77
CA LYS A 689 -101.97 114.07 96.41
C LYS A 689 -100.76 113.44 95.74
N SER A 690 -99.55 113.66 96.26
CA SER A 690 -98.32 113.06 95.71
C SER A 690 -98.29 111.52 95.84
N HIS A 691 -98.98 110.95 96.82
CA HIS A 691 -98.93 109.52 97.12
C HIS A 691 -99.64 108.60 96.11
N ALA A 692 -100.56 109.11 95.30
CA ALA A 692 -101.43 108.26 94.47
C ALA A 692 -100.78 107.72 93.19
N LEU A 693 -99.66 108.31 92.74
CA LEU A 693 -99.17 108.15 91.36
C LEU A 693 -98.27 106.93 91.12
N ILE A 694 -97.94 106.17 92.16
CA ILE A 694 -97.00 105.04 92.10
C ILE A 694 -97.70 103.71 91.72
N GLU A 695 -98.98 103.58 92.08
CA GLU A 695 -99.71 102.31 92.00
C GLU A 695 -100.03 101.85 90.56
N GLU A 696 -100.14 102.80 89.62
CA GLU A 696 -100.64 102.57 88.27
C GLU A 696 -99.62 101.88 87.33
N GLN A 697 -98.34 101.87 87.68
CA GLN A 697 -97.26 101.25 86.87
C GLN A 697 -97.26 99.71 86.88
N ARG A 698 -98.18 99.05 87.62
CA ARG A 698 -98.13 97.61 87.93
C ARG A 698 -98.68 96.64 86.87
N VAL A 699 -99.23 97.09 85.74
CA VAL A 699 -100.15 96.26 84.92
C VAL A 699 -99.56 95.73 83.58
N GLN A 700 -98.41 96.21 83.10
CA GLN A 700 -97.97 96.06 81.69
C GLN A 700 -97.37 94.69 81.24
N LEU A 701 -97.61 93.54 81.90
CA LEU A 701 -96.75 92.34 81.73
C LEU A 701 -97.41 90.94 81.64
N PHE A 702 -98.56 90.77 80.98
CA PHE A 702 -99.15 89.41 80.77
C PHE A 702 -99.71 89.13 79.36
N SER A 703 -99.50 87.87 78.92
CA SER A 703 -99.87 87.23 77.64
C SER A 703 -99.13 87.73 76.38
N GLN A 704 -98.43 86.88 75.63
CA GLN A 704 -98.06 85.47 75.89
C GLN A 704 -96.70 85.14 75.27
#